data_AF-K4A5R4-F1
#
_entry.id   AF-K4A5R4-F1
#
_cell.length_a   1.000
_cell.length_b   1.000
_cell.length_c   1.000
_cell.angle_alpha   90.00
_cell.angle_beta   90.00
_cell.angle_gamma   90.00
#
_symmetry.space_group_name_H-M   'P 1'
#
loop_
_entity.id
_entity.type
_entity.pdbx_description
1 polymer ?
#
loop_
_entity_poly.entity_id
_entity_poly.type
_entity_poly.pdbx_seq_one_letter_code
_entity_poly.pdbx_strand_id
1 'polypeptide(L)'
;MQPGGGGGAIRVLNVAEKPSVAKAVAEILSRGSMQSRAGRSPYNRVFEFNYAINGRACRMLVTSVTGHLMELEFDDRFRRWHSCDPADLFHAPVRKSVPQDKQAIKQTLEEEARRCQWLVLWLDCDREGENIAYEVIEVCTGANSHLNIWRARFSALIDREIHESVQHLGRPNKLFADAVDARQEIDLRIGASFTRFQTMLLKDAFVIDVTGDDRNLVLSYGPCQFPTLGFIVERFWEIQAHEPEEFWTINCTHTSDEGTASFGWIRGHLFDYPSAVILYEMCVEEPMATVQNVRNQEKLKYPPYPLSTLELQKRASRYFRMSSEHTMKVAEELYQAGFISYPRTETDNFSPNTDLHAIVREQVEHPVWGAYAHRLLTPEERLWRNPSNGGHDDKAHPPIHPTKFSRGENNWSPDHNRLYELVVRHFLACCSQPAVGAETTVEIDIAGEQFNASGRVVLAKNYLDVYRFDSWGGTLLPTYNIGQQFVPTTLTLDSGVTRPPPLLAEADLLSCMDKAGIGTDATMHDHIKKLLDRCYATKDENTRFSPTNLGEALVMGYDEMGYELWKPYLRSMMEADMKSVSIGTKSKSQVLESCLQQMKACFLDARVNKAKLLDAMGTFFARSNRPVNETQNPIEVVRPCAACRESEMVLKQKQNGEFMVGCRSYPQCRNVVWLPGSLSEASVTNQVCPICTPGPVYKIQFKFRRRDIPPNFDVDHLGCIGGCDDILKELTEISRFGSRSQAATPGQVLCTSCGELCISRIANTEANRGRKFYKCEDPGCGFFKWEDELDNATPRGRRGRGSSRQAPASAGRRGGAQARGRRGRGRNTDGGMFVSATGDPSRCCFTCGDPSHFANACPNRR
;
A
#
# COMPACT_ATOMS: atom_id res chain seq x y z
N MET A 1 -24.00 47.39 39.17
CA MET A 1 -23.55 47.66 37.79
C MET A 1 -24.28 46.69 36.88
N GLN A 2 -25.18 47.17 36.02
CA GLN A 2 -25.84 46.35 35.00
C GLN A 2 -24.84 45.98 33.90
N PRO A 3 -24.84 44.74 33.38
CA PRO A 3 -24.19 44.47 32.10
C PRO A 3 -25.17 44.82 30.98
N GLY A 4 -25.05 46.04 30.46
CA GLY A 4 -25.61 46.39 29.16
C GLY A 4 -24.75 45.78 28.04
N GLY A 5 -25.40 45.15 27.05
CA GLY A 5 -24.73 44.66 25.84
C GLY A 5 -25.49 43.57 25.12
N GLY A 6 -26.59 43.91 24.45
CA GLY A 6 -27.30 43.02 23.52
C GLY A 6 -26.48 42.73 22.26
N GLY A 7 -25.51 41.80 22.36
CA GLY A 7 -24.87 41.17 21.21
C GLY A 7 -25.59 39.87 20.86
N GLY A 8 -26.17 39.77 19.66
CA GLY A 8 -26.82 38.53 19.20
C GLY A 8 -25.89 37.32 19.26
N ALA A 9 -26.46 36.13 19.42
CA ALA A 9 -25.69 34.87 19.45
C ALA A 9 -24.84 34.73 18.18
N ILE A 10 -23.56 34.41 18.35
CA ILE A 10 -22.67 34.20 17.21
C ILE A 10 -22.98 32.88 16.52
N ARG A 11 -22.90 32.85 15.19
CA ARG A 11 -23.04 31.61 14.40
C ARG A 11 -21.66 30.98 14.21
N VAL A 12 -21.56 29.71 14.57
CA VAL A 12 -20.31 28.94 14.57
C VAL A 12 -20.48 27.76 13.64
N LEU A 13 -19.75 27.76 12.52
CA LEU A 13 -19.63 26.59 11.66
C LEU A 13 -18.65 25.61 12.31
N ASN A 14 -19.07 24.37 12.52
CA ASN A 14 -18.27 23.30 13.09
C ASN A 14 -18.12 22.22 12.02
N VAL A 15 -16.89 21.84 11.67
CA VAL A 15 -16.65 20.86 10.60
C VAL A 15 -15.84 19.68 11.14
N ALA A 16 -16.44 18.50 11.10
CA ALA A 16 -15.76 17.25 11.47
C ALA A 16 -15.25 16.48 10.25
N GLU A 17 -14.34 15.52 10.47
CA GLU A 17 -13.73 14.73 9.38
C GLU A 17 -14.72 13.79 8.67
N LYS A 18 -15.69 13.25 9.43
CA LYS A 18 -16.64 12.23 8.96
C LYS A 18 -18.05 12.52 9.46
N PRO A 19 -19.10 12.04 8.76
CA PRO A 19 -20.49 12.23 9.20
C PRO A 19 -20.80 11.65 10.58
N SER A 20 -20.18 10.52 10.92
CA SER A 20 -20.30 9.88 12.25
C SER A 20 -19.77 10.78 13.37
N VAL A 21 -18.58 11.36 13.17
CA VAL A 21 -17.95 12.28 14.13
C VAL A 21 -18.79 13.56 14.31
N ALA A 22 -19.25 14.18 13.22
CA ALA A 22 -20.13 15.36 13.30
C ALA A 22 -21.41 15.06 14.09
N LYS A 23 -22.01 13.89 13.86
CA LYS A 23 -23.21 13.45 14.59
C LYS A 23 -22.90 13.28 16.08
N ALA A 24 -21.82 12.57 16.44
CA ALA A 24 -21.43 12.36 17.83
C ALA A 24 -21.17 13.67 18.57
N VAL A 25 -20.39 14.58 17.97
CA VAL A 25 -20.11 15.92 18.54
C VAL A 25 -21.40 16.71 18.73
N ALA A 26 -22.31 16.70 17.75
CA ALA A 26 -23.58 17.41 17.84
C ALA A 26 -24.51 16.80 18.91
N GLU A 27 -24.58 15.47 19.02
CA GLU A 27 -25.38 14.77 20.03
C GLU A 27 -24.92 15.10 21.45
N ILE A 28 -23.60 15.05 21.69
CA ILE A 28 -22.99 15.39 22.99
C ILE A 28 -23.26 16.85 23.35
N LEU A 29 -22.85 17.78 22.49
CA LEU A 29 -22.93 19.22 22.80
C LEU A 29 -24.36 19.73 22.92
N SER A 30 -25.30 19.13 22.19
CA SER A 30 -26.73 19.48 22.28
C SER A 30 -27.47 18.72 23.37
N ARG A 31 -26.84 17.72 24.03
CA ARG A 31 -27.54 16.77 24.91
C ARG A 31 -28.78 16.16 24.24
N GLY A 32 -28.64 15.85 22.95
CA GLY A 32 -29.71 15.32 22.09
C GLY A 32 -30.71 16.35 21.56
N SER A 33 -30.64 17.64 21.94
CA SER A 33 -31.62 18.66 21.53
C SER A 33 -31.28 19.36 20.20
N MET A 34 -30.68 18.64 19.24
CA MET A 34 -30.27 19.19 17.94
C MET A 34 -31.38 19.13 16.88
N GLN A 35 -31.43 20.14 16.02
CA GLN A 35 -32.25 20.14 14.80
C GLN A 35 -31.38 19.71 13.62
N SER A 36 -31.84 18.74 12.83
CA SER A 36 -31.08 18.26 11.67
C SER A 36 -31.68 18.74 10.36
N ARG A 37 -30.84 19.31 9.50
CA ARG A 37 -31.17 19.78 8.14
C ARG A 37 -30.30 19.06 7.11
N ALA A 38 -30.81 18.90 5.89
CA ALA A 38 -30.04 18.37 4.78
C ALA A 38 -28.97 19.39 4.32
N GLY A 39 -27.75 18.91 4.06
CA GLY A 39 -26.75 19.60 3.26
C GLY A 39 -26.98 19.36 1.77
N ARG A 40 -26.04 19.80 0.92
CA ARG A 40 -26.07 19.48 -0.52
C ARG A 40 -25.62 18.04 -0.80
N SER A 41 -24.75 17.48 0.04
CA SER A 41 -24.40 16.06 0.01
C SER A 41 -25.45 15.26 0.79
N PRO A 42 -25.94 14.11 0.27
CA PRO A 42 -26.92 13.28 0.97
C PRO A 42 -26.34 12.64 2.25
N TYR A 43 -25.02 12.53 2.36
CA TYR A 43 -24.34 11.88 3.49
C TYR A 43 -23.90 12.86 4.58
N ASN A 44 -23.78 14.16 4.26
CA ASN A 44 -23.26 15.20 5.16
C ASN A 44 -24.40 16.13 5.58
N ARG A 45 -25.03 15.81 6.72
CA ARG A 45 -26.11 16.62 7.30
C ARG A 45 -25.55 17.81 8.09
N VAL A 46 -26.40 18.82 8.29
CA VAL A 46 -26.12 19.96 9.16
C VAL A 46 -26.96 19.82 10.43
N PHE A 47 -26.32 19.87 11.60
CA PHE A 47 -26.96 19.82 12.91
C PHE A 47 -26.88 21.17 13.60
N GLU A 48 -28.01 21.69 14.04
CA GLU A 48 -28.12 23.03 14.60
C GLU A 48 -28.64 23.01 16.04
N PHE A 49 -27.97 23.74 16.94
CA PHE A 49 -28.38 23.87 18.34
C PHE A 49 -27.76 25.12 18.96
N ASN A 50 -28.26 25.51 20.13
CA ASN A 50 -27.70 26.61 20.91
C ASN A 50 -26.70 26.06 21.92
N TYR A 51 -25.60 26.78 22.12
CA TYR A 51 -24.55 26.40 23.06
C TYR A 51 -23.86 27.65 23.63
N ALA A 52 -23.06 27.48 24.69
CA ALA A 52 -22.25 28.57 25.26
C ALA A 52 -20.78 28.19 25.27
N ILE A 53 -19.95 29.00 24.61
CA ILE A 53 -18.48 28.85 24.61
C ILE A 53 -17.90 29.98 25.44
N ASN A 54 -17.27 29.65 26.57
CA ASN A 54 -16.69 30.61 27.52
C ASN A 54 -17.68 31.73 27.90
N GLY A 55 -18.94 31.36 28.16
CA GLY A 55 -20.03 32.27 28.50
C GLY A 55 -20.64 33.05 27.32
N ARG A 56 -20.10 32.94 26.11
CA ARG A 56 -20.66 33.56 24.90
C ARG A 56 -21.74 32.67 24.29
N ALA A 57 -22.93 33.23 24.09
CA ALA A 57 -24.02 32.54 23.40
C ALA A 57 -23.69 32.29 21.93
N CYS A 58 -23.80 31.03 21.50
CA CYS A 58 -23.49 30.55 20.17
C CYS A 58 -24.68 29.78 19.57
N ARG A 59 -24.92 29.96 18.27
CA ARG A 59 -25.68 29.05 17.42
C ARG A 59 -24.68 28.15 16.69
N MET A 60 -24.65 26.87 17.04
CA MET A 60 -23.75 25.88 16.47
C MET A 60 -24.38 25.31 15.19
N LEU A 61 -23.60 25.23 14.11
CA LEU A 61 -23.94 24.55 12.87
C LEU A 61 -22.86 23.49 12.62
N VAL A 62 -23.14 22.24 12.96
CA VAL A 62 -22.20 21.13 12.85
C VAL A 62 -22.44 20.36 11.56
N THR A 63 -21.41 20.21 10.75
CA THR A 63 -21.40 19.42 9.51
C THR A 63 -20.08 18.64 9.41
N SER A 64 -19.86 17.93 8.32
CA SER A 64 -18.63 17.17 8.10
C SER A 64 -18.15 17.20 6.66
N VAL A 65 -16.89 16.84 6.49
CA VAL A 65 -16.35 16.30 5.24
C VAL A 65 -16.44 14.76 5.24
N THR A 66 -15.73 14.10 4.33
CA THR A 66 -15.60 12.63 4.24
C THR A 66 -14.12 12.28 4.02
N GLY A 67 -13.29 12.56 5.02
CA GLY A 67 -11.82 12.60 4.87
C GLY A 67 -11.35 13.82 4.08
N HIS A 68 -10.26 13.71 3.34
CA HIS A 68 -9.75 14.78 2.47
C HIS A 68 -10.84 15.37 1.58
N LEU A 69 -10.96 16.69 1.57
CA LEU A 69 -11.84 17.46 0.71
C LEU A 69 -11.19 17.75 -0.66
N MET A 70 -9.86 17.79 -0.71
CA MET A 70 -9.09 18.09 -1.91
C MET A 70 -8.21 16.91 -2.36
N GLU A 71 -7.85 16.92 -3.64
CA GLU A 71 -6.88 16.00 -4.23
C GLU A 71 -5.75 16.79 -4.87
N LEU A 72 -4.52 16.31 -4.69
CA LEU A 72 -3.33 16.86 -5.32
C LEU A 72 -3.10 16.16 -6.66
N GLU A 73 -3.07 16.93 -7.74
CA GLU A 73 -2.89 16.40 -9.09
C GLU A 73 -1.91 17.25 -9.90
N PHE A 74 -1.29 16.64 -10.90
CA PHE A 74 -0.56 17.41 -11.90
C PHE A 74 -1.51 18.26 -12.75
N ASP A 75 -1.01 19.36 -13.31
CA ASP A 75 -1.72 20.11 -14.35
C ASP A 75 -2.16 19.20 -15.52
N ASP A 76 -3.28 19.56 -16.15
CA ASP A 76 -3.96 18.71 -17.15
C ASP A 76 -3.06 18.25 -18.31
N ARG A 77 -2.04 19.05 -18.67
CA ARG A 77 -1.04 18.71 -19.70
C ARG A 77 -0.12 17.54 -19.33
N PHE A 78 0.05 17.22 -18.04
CA PHE A 78 0.90 16.13 -17.54
C PHE A 78 0.12 14.92 -17.01
N ARG A 79 -1.22 15.01 -16.91
CA ARG A 79 -2.07 13.94 -16.35
C ARG A 79 -2.10 12.69 -17.22
N ARG A 80 -2.08 12.84 -18.55
CA ARG A 80 -2.05 11.68 -19.46
C ARG A 80 -0.65 11.07 -19.46
N TRP A 81 -0.59 9.73 -19.40
CA TRP A 81 0.69 9.03 -19.25
C TRP A 81 1.65 9.26 -20.43
N HIS A 82 1.12 9.45 -21.63
CA HIS A 82 1.92 9.65 -22.85
C HIS A 82 2.00 11.12 -23.29
N SER A 83 1.57 12.08 -22.45
CA SER A 83 1.64 13.50 -22.79
C SER A 83 2.93 14.19 -22.35
N CYS A 84 3.80 13.51 -21.60
CA CYS A 84 5.09 14.02 -21.13
C CYS A 84 6.07 12.87 -20.87
N ASP A 85 7.37 13.18 -20.81
CA ASP A 85 8.36 12.23 -20.31
C ASP A 85 8.17 12.09 -18.79
N PRO A 86 8.18 10.87 -18.21
CA PRO A 86 8.05 10.71 -16.76
C PRO A 86 9.09 11.48 -15.93
N ALA A 87 10.26 11.82 -16.46
CA ALA A 87 11.25 12.69 -15.79
C ALA A 87 10.74 14.13 -15.58
N ASP A 88 9.81 14.61 -16.42
CA ASP A 88 9.26 15.96 -16.32
C ASP A 88 8.36 16.10 -15.08
N LEU A 89 7.80 14.99 -14.57
CA LEU A 89 6.90 14.98 -13.42
C LEU A 89 7.57 15.42 -12.11
N PHE A 90 8.90 15.36 -12.02
CA PHE A 90 9.64 15.91 -10.88
C PHE A 90 9.51 17.44 -10.78
N HIS A 91 9.26 18.13 -11.89
CA HIS A 91 9.16 19.59 -11.98
C HIS A 91 7.78 20.08 -12.40
N ALA A 92 6.91 19.17 -12.85
CA ALA A 92 5.58 19.51 -13.32
C ALA A 92 4.77 20.26 -12.23
N PRO A 93 4.07 21.35 -12.56
CA PRO A 93 3.16 22.01 -11.64
C PRO A 93 2.08 21.03 -11.14
N VAL A 94 1.81 21.13 -9.84
CA VAL A 94 0.74 20.41 -9.15
C VAL A 94 -0.27 21.41 -8.60
N ARG A 95 -1.55 21.01 -8.56
CA ARG A 95 -2.65 21.79 -8.01
C ARG A 95 -3.46 20.93 -7.04
N LYS A 96 -3.87 21.52 -5.91
CA LYS A 96 -4.93 20.94 -5.07
C LYS A 96 -6.27 21.45 -5.56
N SER A 97 -7.23 20.55 -5.69
CA SER A 97 -8.59 20.92 -6.08
C SER A 97 -9.62 19.98 -5.48
N VAL A 98 -10.86 20.46 -5.32
CA VAL A 98 -11.97 19.62 -4.85
C VAL A 98 -12.44 18.74 -6.00
N PRO A 99 -12.42 17.40 -5.86
CA PRO A 99 -12.89 16.49 -6.91
C PRO A 99 -14.41 16.57 -7.09
N GLN A 100 -14.91 16.08 -8.23
CA GLN A 100 -16.30 16.26 -8.66
C GLN A 100 -17.32 15.68 -7.66
N ASP A 101 -17.01 14.54 -7.06
CA ASP A 101 -17.83 13.83 -6.08
C ASP A 101 -17.95 14.59 -4.75
N LYS A 102 -17.01 15.49 -4.43
CA LYS A 102 -16.99 16.30 -3.21
C LYS A 102 -17.48 17.73 -3.39
N GLN A 103 -17.89 18.11 -4.61
CA GLN A 103 -18.41 19.46 -4.90
C GLN A 103 -19.64 19.82 -4.06
N ALA A 104 -20.52 18.85 -3.78
CA ALA A 104 -21.68 19.08 -2.91
C ALA A 104 -21.28 19.41 -1.46
N ILE A 105 -20.23 18.76 -0.95
CA ILE A 105 -19.68 19.07 0.38
C ILE A 105 -19.12 20.50 0.39
N LYS A 106 -18.29 20.84 -0.61
CA LYS A 106 -17.74 22.19 -0.79
C LYS A 106 -18.83 23.26 -0.81
N GLN A 107 -19.88 23.08 -1.62
CA GLN A 107 -21.00 24.04 -1.69
C GLN A 107 -21.69 24.24 -0.34
N THR A 108 -21.89 23.15 0.41
CA THR A 108 -22.46 23.22 1.77
C THR A 108 -21.56 24.05 2.69
N LEU A 109 -20.24 23.79 2.69
CA LEU A 109 -19.29 24.54 3.50
C LEU A 109 -19.28 26.03 3.15
N GLU A 110 -19.26 26.38 1.86
CA GLU A 110 -19.30 27.78 1.42
C GLU A 110 -20.62 28.48 1.81
N GLU A 111 -21.76 27.80 1.68
CA GLU A 111 -23.08 28.33 2.06
C GLU A 111 -23.17 28.65 3.56
N GLU A 112 -22.69 27.74 4.41
CA GLU A 112 -22.70 27.94 5.86
C GLU A 112 -21.63 28.95 6.32
N ALA A 113 -20.44 28.93 5.71
CA ALA A 113 -19.34 29.83 6.02
C ALA A 113 -19.73 31.31 5.83
N ARG A 114 -20.49 31.64 4.78
CA ARG A 114 -20.99 33.00 4.52
C ARG A 114 -21.88 33.57 5.64
N ARG A 115 -22.47 32.70 6.47
CA ARG A 115 -23.41 33.08 7.55
C ARG A 115 -22.78 33.02 8.94
N CYS A 116 -21.56 32.50 9.06
CA CYS A 116 -20.91 32.27 10.33
C CYS A 116 -19.83 33.33 10.61
N GLN A 117 -19.57 33.56 11.89
CA GLN A 117 -18.47 34.41 12.34
C GLN A 117 -17.26 33.55 12.69
N TRP A 118 -17.49 32.34 13.18
CA TRP A 118 -16.43 31.42 13.62
C TRP A 118 -16.48 30.12 12.82
N LEU A 119 -15.31 29.53 12.60
CA LEU A 119 -15.12 28.17 12.10
C LEU A 119 -14.37 27.37 13.17
N VAL A 120 -14.96 26.27 13.64
CA VAL A 120 -14.34 25.34 14.60
C VAL A 120 -14.10 24.01 13.91
N LEU A 121 -12.85 23.56 13.93
CA LEU A 121 -12.39 22.36 13.25
C LEU A 121 -12.38 21.19 14.23
N TRP A 122 -13.19 20.16 13.93
CA TRP A 122 -13.40 18.93 14.69
C TRP A 122 -12.87 17.70 13.94
N LEU A 123 -11.73 17.86 13.28
CA LEU A 123 -11.07 16.77 12.58
C LEU A 123 -10.27 15.92 13.56
N ASP A 124 -9.94 14.68 13.21
CA ASP A 124 -9.15 13.83 14.10
C ASP A 124 -7.79 14.51 14.40
N CYS A 125 -7.25 14.36 15.61
CA CYS A 125 -6.16 15.24 16.09
C CYS A 125 -4.74 14.75 15.73
N ASP A 126 -4.59 14.17 14.53
CA ASP A 126 -3.30 13.82 13.94
C ASP A 126 -2.88 14.79 12.81
N ARG A 127 -1.77 14.47 12.14
CA ARG A 127 -1.24 15.30 11.04
C ARG A 127 -2.19 15.33 9.84
N GLU A 128 -2.84 14.21 9.50
CA GLU A 128 -3.78 14.13 8.39
C GLU A 128 -5.03 14.97 8.66
N GLY A 129 -5.64 14.84 9.85
CA GLY A 129 -6.75 15.67 10.27
C GLY A 129 -6.40 17.16 10.29
N GLU A 130 -5.16 17.53 10.61
CA GLU A 130 -4.70 18.91 10.50
C GLU A 130 -4.57 19.37 9.04
N ASN A 131 -4.11 18.50 8.12
CA ASN A 131 -4.09 18.80 6.68
C ASN A 131 -5.49 19.03 6.11
N ILE A 132 -6.43 18.13 6.42
CA ILE A 132 -7.83 18.26 6.02
C ILE A 132 -8.45 19.54 6.64
N ALA A 133 -8.03 19.92 7.85
CA ALA A 133 -8.47 21.15 8.50
C ALA A 133 -8.08 22.38 7.66
N TYR A 134 -6.89 22.39 7.06
CA TYR A 134 -6.45 23.45 6.15
C TYR A 134 -7.16 23.42 4.79
N GLU A 135 -7.55 22.26 4.27
CA GLU A 135 -8.42 22.17 3.09
C GLU A 135 -9.80 22.79 3.36
N VAL A 136 -10.38 22.54 4.54
CA VAL A 136 -11.64 23.15 4.99
C VAL A 136 -11.49 24.66 5.17
N ILE A 137 -10.39 25.11 5.79
CA ILE A 137 -10.08 26.53 5.95
C ILE A 137 -10.04 27.22 4.59
N GLU A 138 -9.32 26.66 3.61
CA GLU A 138 -9.20 27.22 2.27
C GLU A 138 -10.57 27.43 1.61
N VAL A 139 -11.43 26.41 1.63
CA VAL A 139 -12.79 26.52 1.09
C VAL A 139 -13.65 27.55 1.83
N CYS A 140 -13.65 27.52 3.17
CA CYS A 140 -14.51 28.39 3.98
C CYS A 140 -14.07 29.86 3.90
N THR A 141 -12.76 30.12 3.95
CA THR A 141 -12.19 31.48 3.87
C THR A 141 -12.28 32.07 2.47
N GLY A 142 -12.27 31.23 1.43
CA GLY A 142 -12.60 31.64 0.07
C GLY A 142 -14.04 32.16 -0.07
N ALA A 143 -14.97 31.68 0.77
CA ALA A 143 -16.35 32.16 0.83
C ALA A 143 -16.55 33.31 1.82
N ASN A 144 -15.78 33.36 2.91
CA ASN A 144 -15.83 34.39 3.94
C ASN A 144 -14.45 34.58 4.60
N SER A 145 -13.70 35.61 4.18
CA SER A 145 -12.35 35.91 4.68
C SER A 145 -12.31 36.48 6.10
N HIS A 146 -13.46 36.80 6.71
CA HIS A 146 -13.55 37.36 8.06
C HIS A 146 -13.80 36.29 9.15
N LEU A 147 -13.77 35.00 8.81
CA LEU A 147 -13.95 33.91 9.75
C LEU A 147 -12.84 33.89 10.82
N ASN A 148 -13.25 33.77 12.08
CA ASN A 148 -12.32 33.45 13.16
C ASN A 148 -12.16 31.92 13.28
N ILE A 149 -10.97 31.42 13.01
CA ILE A 149 -10.70 29.98 12.87
C ILE A 149 -10.16 29.39 14.16
N TRP A 150 -10.78 28.31 14.62
CA TRP A 150 -10.47 27.61 15.85
C TRP A 150 -10.31 26.12 15.61
N ARG A 151 -9.48 25.47 16.43
CA ARG A 151 -9.22 24.03 16.42
C ARG A 151 -9.68 23.42 17.74
N ALA A 152 -10.64 22.50 17.68
CA ALA A 152 -10.97 21.65 18.83
C ALA A 152 -9.96 20.50 18.89
N ARG A 153 -9.46 20.17 20.09
CA ARG A 153 -8.51 19.07 20.33
C ARG A 153 -9.12 18.04 21.25
N PHE A 154 -9.19 16.79 20.79
CA PHE A 154 -9.81 15.67 21.48
C PHE A 154 -9.11 14.36 21.07
N SER A 155 -9.14 13.40 21.98
CA SER A 155 -8.60 12.05 21.86
C SER A 155 -9.67 10.97 22.07
N ALA A 156 -10.90 11.34 22.44
CA ALA A 156 -12.05 10.45 22.47
C ALA A 156 -13.36 11.20 22.23
N LEU A 157 -14.34 10.51 21.66
CA LEU A 157 -15.69 11.02 21.41
C LEU A 157 -16.62 10.75 22.61
N ILE A 158 -16.30 11.35 23.76
CA ILE A 158 -17.05 11.21 25.02
C ILE A 158 -17.48 12.56 25.59
N ASP A 159 -18.53 12.56 26.40
CA ASP A 159 -19.19 13.76 26.95
C ASP A 159 -18.21 14.76 27.57
N ARG A 160 -17.42 14.29 28.56
CA ARG A 160 -16.44 15.10 29.27
C ARG A 160 -15.45 15.76 28.31
N GLU A 161 -14.88 14.98 27.40
CA GLU A 161 -13.78 15.42 26.54
C GLU A 161 -14.26 16.42 25.50
N ILE A 162 -15.37 16.14 24.81
CA ILE A 162 -15.93 17.06 23.82
C ILE A 162 -16.39 18.39 24.45
N HIS A 163 -16.98 18.34 25.64
CA HIS A 163 -17.30 19.56 26.39
C HIS A 163 -16.04 20.33 26.81
N GLU A 164 -14.97 19.66 27.23
CA GLU A 164 -13.71 20.31 27.57
C GLU A 164 -13.03 20.94 26.34
N SER A 165 -12.98 20.22 25.21
CA SER A 165 -12.38 20.65 23.95
C SER A 165 -13.01 21.93 23.40
N VAL A 166 -14.34 22.04 23.46
CA VAL A 166 -15.04 23.23 22.94
C VAL A 166 -14.86 24.46 23.83
N GLN A 167 -14.56 24.29 25.11
CA GLN A 167 -14.23 25.43 25.99
C GLN A 167 -12.77 25.87 25.83
N HIS A 168 -11.87 24.96 25.47
CA HIS A 168 -10.42 25.21 25.33
C HIS A 168 -9.95 25.16 23.87
N LEU A 169 -10.61 25.92 23.00
CA LEU A 169 -10.27 25.98 21.58
C LEU A 169 -8.87 26.56 21.34
N GLY A 170 -8.09 25.89 20.50
CA GLY A 170 -6.77 26.34 20.04
C GLY A 170 -6.78 26.92 18.64
N ARG A 171 -5.59 27.17 18.09
CA ARG A 171 -5.38 27.51 16.67
C ARG A 171 -4.93 26.26 15.90
N PRO A 172 -5.31 26.14 14.61
CA PRO A 172 -4.80 25.07 13.76
C PRO A 172 -3.28 25.23 13.54
N ASN A 173 -2.58 24.12 13.36
CA ASN A 173 -1.13 24.03 13.23
C ASN A 173 -0.72 23.84 11.76
N LYS A 174 -0.26 24.91 11.12
CA LYS A 174 0.16 24.89 9.71
C LYS A 174 1.35 23.95 9.46
N LEU A 175 2.25 23.77 10.43
CA LEU A 175 3.43 22.93 10.27
C LEU A 175 3.07 21.45 10.08
N PHE A 176 2.02 20.98 10.77
CA PHE A 176 1.53 19.62 10.59
C PHE A 176 0.91 19.44 9.21
N ALA A 177 0.08 20.38 8.77
CA ALA A 177 -0.50 20.36 7.43
C ALA A 177 0.58 20.44 6.34
N ASP A 178 1.63 21.26 6.51
CA ASP A 178 2.75 21.39 5.58
C ASP A 178 3.59 20.12 5.48
N ALA A 179 3.77 19.39 6.58
CA ALA A 179 4.44 18.08 6.57
C ALA A 179 3.66 17.06 5.73
N VAL A 180 2.34 17.00 5.89
CA VAL A 180 1.47 16.13 5.07
C VAL A 180 1.50 16.56 3.61
N ASP A 181 1.39 17.86 3.31
CA ASP A 181 1.47 18.36 1.94
C ASP A 181 2.80 18.00 1.27
N ALA A 182 3.92 18.13 1.99
CA ALA A 182 5.23 17.75 1.49
C ALA A 182 5.27 16.25 1.16
N ARG A 183 4.78 15.40 2.08
CA ARG A 183 4.70 13.94 1.88
C ARG A 183 3.82 13.59 0.66
N GLN A 184 2.62 14.17 0.56
CA GLN A 184 1.69 13.94 -0.55
C GLN A 184 2.33 14.31 -1.90
N GLU A 185 3.04 15.43 -1.98
CA GLU A 185 3.69 15.86 -3.21
C GLU A 185 4.91 14.99 -3.57
N ILE A 186 5.74 14.63 -2.59
CA ILE A 186 6.86 13.68 -2.76
C ILE A 186 6.34 12.34 -3.28
N ASP A 187 5.33 11.78 -2.62
CA ASP A 187 4.74 10.49 -2.97
C ASP A 187 4.11 10.54 -4.37
N LEU A 188 3.41 11.62 -4.73
CA LEU A 188 2.81 11.83 -6.06
C LEU A 188 3.89 11.88 -7.15
N ARG A 189 4.92 12.71 -6.97
CA ARG A 189 5.98 12.93 -7.97
C ARG A 189 6.80 11.68 -8.20
N ILE A 190 7.34 11.10 -7.12
CA ILE A 190 8.16 9.88 -7.20
C ILE A 190 7.30 8.72 -7.71
N GLY A 191 6.12 8.52 -7.09
CA GLY A 191 5.24 7.42 -7.43
C GLY A 191 4.81 7.47 -8.89
N ALA A 192 4.35 8.62 -9.40
CA ALA A 192 3.96 8.75 -10.80
C ALA A 192 5.13 8.56 -11.77
N SER A 193 6.32 9.11 -11.45
CA SER A 193 7.49 9.04 -12.33
C SER A 193 7.97 7.59 -12.51
N PHE A 194 8.21 6.88 -11.41
CA PHE A 194 8.65 5.49 -11.45
C PHE A 194 7.56 4.54 -11.95
N THR A 195 6.31 4.72 -11.50
CA THR A 195 5.17 3.88 -11.96
C THR A 195 5.00 3.96 -13.47
N ARG A 196 4.98 5.17 -14.05
CA ARG A 196 4.84 5.33 -15.50
C ARG A 196 6.02 4.72 -16.24
N PHE A 197 7.25 5.00 -15.79
CA PHE A 197 8.45 4.44 -16.38
C PHE A 197 8.43 2.90 -16.42
N GLN A 198 8.28 2.24 -15.27
CA GLN A 198 8.38 0.78 -15.20
C GLN A 198 7.17 0.11 -15.85
N THR A 199 5.96 0.68 -15.73
CA THR A 199 4.77 0.12 -16.39
C THR A 199 4.90 0.21 -17.91
N MET A 200 5.27 1.38 -18.45
CA MET A 200 5.44 1.56 -19.90
C MET A 200 6.61 0.74 -20.46
N LEU A 201 7.66 0.51 -19.66
CA LEU A 201 8.79 -0.31 -20.06
C LEU A 201 8.46 -1.81 -20.11
N LEU A 202 7.73 -2.32 -19.11
CA LEU A 202 7.63 -3.76 -18.87
C LEU A 202 6.31 -4.38 -19.34
N LYS A 203 5.20 -3.62 -19.32
CA LYS A 203 3.85 -4.16 -19.59
C LYS A 203 3.74 -4.81 -20.97
N ASP A 204 4.29 -4.18 -22.00
CA ASP A 204 4.23 -4.70 -23.37
C ASP A 204 5.39 -5.64 -23.71
N ALA A 205 6.46 -5.62 -22.89
CA ALA A 205 7.65 -6.45 -23.09
C ALA A 205 7.50 -7.89 -22.60
N PHE A 206 6.59 -8.13 -21.64
CA PHE A 206 6.42 -9.44 -20.99
C PHE A 206 4.95 -9.85 -20.89
N VAL A 207 4.72 -11.16 -20.90
CA VAL A 207 3.40 -11.73 -20.58
C VAL A 207 3.28 -11.84 -19.06
N ILE A 208 2.60 -10.86 -18.44
CA ILE A 208 2.45 -10.75 -16.99
C ILE A 208 0.99 -11.05 -16.63
N ASP A 209 0.65 -12.34 -16.51
CA ASP A 209 -0.70 -12.80 -16.13
C ASP A 209 -0.82 -12.90 -14.61
N VAL A 210 -1.08 -11.76 -13.97
CA VAL A 210 -1.15 -11.66 -12.50
C VAL A 210 -2.58 -11.41 -12.01
N THR A 211 -3.49 -10.96 -12.88
CA THR A 211 -4.82 -10.48 -12.45
C THR A 211 -5.99 -10.97 -13.30
N GLY A 212 -5.78 -11.80 -14.33
CA GLY A 212 -6.87 -12.26 -15.22
C GLY A 212 -7.51 -11.16 -16.08
N ASP A 213 -7.08 -9.89 -15.94
CA ASP A 213 -7.52 -8.75 -16.74
C ASP A 213 -6.29 -7.99 -17.29
N ASP A 214 -5.71 -8.54 -18.37
CA ASP A 214 -4.52 -8.05 -19.08
C ASP A 214 -4.55 -6.55 -19.44
N ARG A 215 -5.73 -5.93 -19.51
CA ARG A 215 -5.86 -4.58 -20.09
C ARG A 215 -5.47 -3.46 -19.11
N ASN A 216 -5.49 -3.70 -17.80
CA ASN A 216 -5.29 -2.67 -16.77
C ASN A 216 -4.09 -2.91 -15.83
N LEU A 217 -3.15 -3.78 -16.19
CA LEU A 217 -1.96 -3.99 -15.36
C LEU A 217 -1.16 -2.67 -15.21
N VAL A 218 -1.01 -2.22 -13.97
CA VAL A 218 -0.20 -1.06 -13.57
C VAL A 218 0.84 -1.54 -12.57
N LEU A 219 2.10 -1.41 -12.95
CA LEU A 219 3.24 -1.71 -12.09
C LEU A 219 3.53 -0.45 -11.27
N SER A 220 2.91 -0.33 -10.11
CA SER A 220 3.10 0.81 -9.20
C SER A 220 4.46 0.82 -8.51
N TYR A 221 5.05 1.99 -8.37
CA TYR A 221 6.16 2.25 -7.47
C TYR A 221 5.70 3.24 -6.40
N GLY A 222 6.13 3.03 -5.16
CA GLY A 222 5.94 3.99 -4.07
C GLY A 222 7.17 4.02 -3.17
N PRO A 223 7.61 5.21 -2.71
CA PRO A 223 8.87 5.36 -1.98
C PRO A 223 8.91 4.60 -0.64
N CYS A 224 7.77 4.34 0.00
CA CYS A 224 7.69 3.44 1.16
C CYS A 224 7.22 2.02 0.80
N GLN A 225 6.43 1.87 -0.26
CA GLN A 225 5.96 0.57 -0.75
C GLN A 225 7.15 -0.31 -1.15
N PHE A 226 8.08 0.25 -1.92
CA PHE A 226 9.21 -0.49 -2.48
C PHE A 226 10.18 -1.03 -1.41
N PRO A 227 10.59 -0.25 -0.38
CA PRO A 227 11.40 -0.83 0.70
C PRO A 227 10.65 -1.79 1.61
N THR A 228 9.33 -1.64 1.75
CA THR A 228 8.51 -2.64 2.46
C THR A 228 8.51 -3.99 1.72
N LEU A 229 8.43 -3.98 0.39
CA LEU A 229 8.63 -5.18 -0.44
C LEU A 229 10.05 -5.73 -0.29
N GLY A 230 11.02 -4.84 -0.20
CA GLY A 230 12.43 -5.14 0.06
C GLY A 230 12.64 -6.07 1.25
N PHE A 231 12.01 -5.81 2.40
CA PHE A 231 12.11 -6.71 3.58
C PHE A 231 11.58 -8.12 3.31
N ILE A 232 10.50 -8.24 2.54
CA ILE A 232 9.90 -9.53 2.20
C ILE A 232 10.83 -10.32 1.26
N VAL A 233 11.34 -9.65 0.22
CA VAL A 233 12.26 -10.27 -0.76
C VAL A 233 13.59 -10.63 -0.10
N GLU A 234 14.14 -9.77 0.76
CA GLU A 234 15.37 -10.05 1.51
C GLU A 234 15.23 -11.29 2.39
N ARG A 235 14.18 -11.39 3.20
CA ARG A 235 13.94 -12.61 3.99
C ARG A 235 13.78 -13.84 3.11
N PHE A 236 13.12 -13.70 1.95
CA PHE A 236 12.96 -14.81 1.01
C PHE A 236 14.32 -15.26 0.45
N TRP A 237 15.18 -14.33 0.05
CA TRP A 237 16.54 -14.65 -0.42
C TRP A 237 17.43 -15.23 0.68
N GLU A 238 17.36 -14.72 1.92
CA GLU A 238 18.03 -15.31 3.08
C GLU A 238 17.66 -16.80 3.25
N ILE A 239 16.38 -17.13 3.07
CA ILE A 239 15.90 -18.52 3.16
C ILE A 239 16.40 -19.36 1.98
N GLN A 240 16.38 -18.83 0.76
CA GLN A 240 16.84 -19.57 -0.43
C GLN A 240 18.36 -19.79 -0.44
N ALA A 241 19.12 -18.83 0.09
CA ALA A 241 20.58 -18.88 0.13
C ALA A 241 21.12 -19.70 1.31
N HIS A 242 20.27 -20.12 2.26
CA HIS A 242 20.69 -20.89 3.42
C HIS A 242 21.17 -22.29 3.01
N GLU A 243 22.45 -22.56 3.25
CA GLU A 243 23.03 -23.90 3.15
C GLU A 243 22.97 -24.56 4.53
N PRO A 244 22.21 -25.67 4.71
CA PRO A 244 22.12 -26.33 6.00
C PRO A 244 23.46 -26.94 6.42
N GLU A 245 23.89 -26.66 7.65
CA GLU A 245 25.11 -27.19 8.25
C GLU A 245 24.74 -28.16 9.38
N GLU A 246 25.35 -29.34 9.37
CA GLU A 246 25.22 -30.32 10.45
C GLU A 246 25.98 -29.84 11.67
N PHE A 247 25.38 -30.02 12.84
CA PHE A 247 26.03 -29.76 14.11
C PHE A 247 25.72 -30.87 15.12
N TRP A 248 26.54 -30.97 16.15
CA TRP A 248 26.40 -31.94 17.22
C TRP A 248 26.42 -31.24 18.58
N THR A 249 25.55 -31.69 19.48
CA THR A 249 25.45 -31.17 20.85
C THR A 249 25.35 -32.34 21.82
N ILE A 250 25.94 -32.17 23.00
CA ILE A 250 25.85 -33.16 24.06
C ILE A 250 24.65 -32.80 24.94
N ASN A 251 23.69 -33.70 25.06
CA ASN A 251 22.53 -33.50 25.93
C ASN A 251 22.61 -34.46 27.11
N CYS A 252 22.39 -33.93 28.31
CA CYS A 252 22.39 -34.68 29.55
C CYS A 252 21.00 -34.59 30.20
N THR A 253 20.41 -35.71 30.61
CA THR A 253 19.22 -35.69 31.46
C THR A 253 19.45 -36.47 32.74
N HIS A 254 18.83 -36.00 33.82
CA HIS A 254 18.84 -36.68 35.11
C HIS A 254 17.43 -36.73 35.68
N THR A 255 16.97 -37.95 35.95
CA THR A 255 15.65 -38.23 36.52
C THR A 255 15.80 -38.65 37.96
N SER A 256 15.03 -38.00 38.83
CA SER A 256 14.91 -38.27 40.26
C SER A 256 13.43 -38.43 40.63
N ASP A 257 13.16 -38.73 41.89
CA ASP A 257 11.78 -38.80 42.41
C ASP A 257 11.03 -37.45 42.31
N GLU A 258 11.76 -36.33 42.24
CA GLU A 258 11.21 -34.99 42.09
C GLU A 258 10.94 -34.59 40.63
N GLY A 259 11.38 -35.41 39.66
CA GLY A 259 11.21 -35.18 38.23
C GLY A 259 12.51 -35.27 37.43
N THR A 260 12.44 -34.82 36.17
CA THR A 260 13.55 -34.89 35.21
C THR A 260 14.10 -33.49 34.91
N ALA A 261 15.41 -33.32 35.03
CA ALA A 261 16.13 -32.15 34.54
C ALA A 261 16.83 -32.47 33.20
N SER A 262 16.68 -31.57 32.23
CA SER A 262 17.46 -31.58 30.99
C SER A 262 18.52 -30.48 31.06
N PHE A 263 19.78 -30.90 31.00
CA PHE A 263 20.95 -30.02 31.02
C PHE A 263 21.47 -29.83 29.59
N GLY A 264 21.46 -28.58 29.14
CA GLY A 264 22.04 -28.18 27.87
C GLY A 264 23.54 -27.90 28.00
N TRP A 265 24.32 -28.33 27.02
CA TRP A 265 25.75 -28.10 26.98
C TRP A 265 26.08 -26.61 26.84
N ILE A 266 26.96 -26.08 27.70
CA ILE A 266 27.28 -24.65 27.72
C ILE A 266 27.98 -24.19 26.45
N ARG A 267 28.73 -25.08 25.77
CA ARG A 267 29.30 -24.78 24.45
C ARG A 267 28.25 -24.61 23.35
N GLY A 268 27.01 -25.01 23.59
CA GLY A 268 25.94 -25.05 22.60
C GLY A 268 26.10 -26.26 21.69
N HIS A 269 26.71 -26.09 20.53
CA HIS A 269 26.93 -27.14 19.55
C HIS A 269 28.26 -26.94 18.81
N LEU A 270 28.78 -28.02 18.21
CA LEU A 270 29.95 -27.99 17.35
C LEU A 270 29.59 -28.44 15.93
N PHE A 271 30.21 -27.82 14.92
CA PHE A 271 30.08 -28.20 13.51
C PHE A 271 31.10 -29.24 13.06
N ASP A 272 31.97 -29.72 13.96
CA ASP A 272 32.97 -30.74 13.69
C ASP A 272 32.65 -32.02 14.48
N TYR A 273 32.29 -33.08 13.76
CA TYR A 273 31.91 -34.35 14.36
C TYR A 273 33.04 -34.99 15.19
N PRO A 274 34.29 -35.13 14.68
CA PRO A 274 35.38 -35.69 15.49
C PRO A 274 35.60 -34.97 16.82
N SER A 275 35.58 -33.63 16.82
CA SER A 275 35.71 -32.83 18.05
C SER A 275 34.56 -33.09 19.03
N ALA A 276 33.32 -33.14 18.53
CA ALA A 276 32.15 -33.42 19.37
C ALA A 276 32.17 -34.83 19.94
N VAL A 277 32.61 -35.83 19.16
CA VAL A 277 32.77 -37.21 19.60
C VAL A 277 33.82 -37.34 20.68
N ILE A 278 35.00 -36.73 20.53
CA ILE A 278 36.06 -36.79 21.54
C ILE A 278 35.56 -36.26 22.88
N LEU A 279 34.89 -35.09 22.88
CA LEU A 279 34.34 -34.50 24.11
C LEU A 279 33.22 -35.36 24.71
N TYR A 280 32.38 -35.97 23.86
CA TYR A 280 31.35 -36.89 24.29
C TYR A 280 31.92 -38.19 24.89
N GLU A 281 32.93 -38.80 24.25
CA GLU A 281 33.60 -40.00 24.75
C GLU A 281 34.24 -39.75 26.12
N MET A 282 34.89 -38.59 26.32
CA MET A 282 35.39 -38.19 27.64
C MET A 282 34.27 -38.17 28.70
N CYS A 283 33.10 -37.62 28.35
CA CYS A 283 31.95 -37.58 29.26
C CYS A 283 31.33 -38.98 29.49
N VAL A 284 31.45 -39.92 28.56
CA VAL A 284 30.96 -41.31 28.71
C VAL A 284 31.93 -42.14 29.55
N GLU A 285 33.24 -41.93 29.42
CA GLU A 285 34.26 -42.59 30.22
C GLU A 285 34.22 -42.14 31.69
N GLU A 286 33.97 -40.84 31.93
CA GLU A 286 33.84 -40.25 33.27
C GLU A 286 32.46 -39.58 33.47
N PRO A 287 31.37 -40.34 33.54
CA PRO A 287 30.00 -39.80 33.48
C PRO A 287 29.51 -39.19 34.80
N MET A 288 30.35 -39.12 35.83
CA MET A 288 29.93 -38.59 37.13
C MET A 288 29.76 -37.07 37.04
N ALA A 289 28.52 -36.61 37.03
CA ALA A 289 28.20 -35.19 37.07
C ALA A 289 28.42 -34.64 38.49
N THR A 290 29.14 -33.53 38.59
CA THR A 290 29.29 -32.78 39.85
C THR A 290 28.59 -31.44 39.73
N VAL A 291 27.66 -31.16 40.66
CA VAL A 291 26.99 -29.85 40.74
C VAL A 291 28.00 -28.79 41.19
N GLN A 292 28.36 -27.88 40.28
CA GLN A 292 29.30 -26.80 40.59
C GLN A 292 28.58 -25.57 41.13
N ASN A 293 27.37 -25.30 40.66
CA ASN A 293 26.65 -24.08 41.01
C ASN A 293 25.14 -24.30 41.06
N VAL A 294 24.50 -23.66 42.03
CA VAL A 294 23.04 -23.57 42.11
C VAL A 294 22.70 -22.11 42.40
N ARG A 295 22.14 -21.42 41.39
CA ARG A 295 21.77 -20.01 41.49
C ARG A 295 20.26 -19.90 41.56
N ASN A 296 19.76 -19.26 42.61
CA ASN A 296 18.36 -18.88 42.74
C ASN A 296 18.24 -17.37 42.60
N GLN A 297 17.40 -16.92 41.67
CA GLN A 297 17.15 -15.50 41.44
C GLN A 297 15.66 -15.24 41.35
N GLU A 298 15.21 -14.19 42.02
CA GLU A 298 13.91 -13.61 41.71
C GLU A 298 13.99 -12.97 40.32
N LYS A 299 13.06 -13.33 39.45
CA LYS A 299 12.83 -12.71 38.16
C LYS A 299 11.48 -12.03 38.18
N LEU A 300 11.39 -10.90 37.49
CA LEU A 300 10.15 -10.18 37.25
C LEU A 300 9.82 -10.26 35.77
N LYS A 301 8.55 -10.53 35.47
CA LYS A 301 8.01 -10.27 34.14
C LYS A 301 7.11 -9.06 34.20
N TYR A 302 7.57 -7.99 33.56
CA TYR A 302 6.85 -6.73 33.57
C TYR A 302 5.62 -6.77 32.67
N PRO A 303 4.54 -6.07 33.06
CA PRO A 303 3.42 -5.84 32.15
C PRO A 303 3.89 -5.03 30.92
N PRO A 304 3.12 -5.07 29.83
CA PRO A 304 3.45 -4.30 28.64
C PRO A 304 3.40 -2.79 28.92
N TYR A 305 4.14 -2.01 28.14
CA TYR A 305 3.97 -0.55 28.07
C TYR A 305 2.58 -0.19 27.55
N PRO A 306 2.03 0.99 27.89
CA PRO A 306 0.80 1.50 27.33
C PRO A 306 0.70 1.35 25.80
N LEU A 307 -0.51 1.08 25.32
CA LEU A 307 -0.73 0.57 23.99
C LEU A 307 -0.60 1.67 22.92
N SER A 308 0.40 1.58 22.05
CA SER A 308 0.51 2.41 20.83
C SER A 308 -0.15 1.72 19.63
N THR A 309 -0.27 2.45 18.51
CA THR A 309 -0.81 1.91 17.25
C THR A 309 -0.05 0.67 16.78
N LEU A 310 1.28 0.74 16.80
CA LEU A 310 2.15 -0.34 16.35
C LEU A 310 1.98 -1.60 17.22
N GLU A 311 1.93 -1.42 18.54
CA GLU A 311 1.74 -2.53 19.46
C GLU A 311 0.33 -3.14 19.35
N LEU A 312 -0.70 -2.32 19.11
CA LEU A 312 -2.05 -2.81 18.80
C LEU A 312 -2.04 -3.71 17.55
N GLN A 313 -1.47 -3.23 16.45
CA GLN A 313 -1.40 -3.99 15.18
C GLN A 313 -0.61 -5.29 15.33
N LYS A 314 0.58 -5.25 15.96
CA LYS A 314 1.41 -6.44 16.20
C LYS A 314 0.69 -7.47 17.05
N ARG A 315 -0.04 -7.04 18.08
CA ARG A 315 -0.77 -7.93 18.99
C ARG A 315 -2.02 -8.51 18.34
N ALA A 316 -2.80 -7.70 17.64
CA ALA A 316 -3.96 -8.19 16.90
C ALA A 316 -3.56 -9.21 15.82
N SER A 317 -2.44 -8.97 15.12
CA SER A 317 -1.85 -9.93 14.20
C SER A 317 -1.46 -11.24 14.89
N ARG A 318 -0.69 -11.18 15.99
CA ARG A 318 -0.21 -12.37 16.70
C ARG A 318 -1.33 -13.18 17.36
N TYR A 319 -2.28 -12.52 18.02
CA TYR A 319 -3.29 -13.18 18.85
C TYR A 319 -4.55 -13.55 18.06
N PHE A 320 -4.92 -12.75 17.06
CA PHE A 320 -6.20 -12.90 16.36
C PHE A 320 -6.05 -13.16 14.87
N ARG A 321 -4.81 -13.18 14.33
CA ARG A 321 -4.51 -13.26 12.90
C ARG A 321 -5.19 -12.16 12.07
N MET A 322 -5.49 -11.03 12.71
CA MET A 322 -6.06 -9.86 12.03
C MET A 322 -4.96 -9.14 11.26
N SER A 323 -5.24 -8.72 10.02
CA SER A 323 -4.33 -7.83 9.31
C SER A 323 -4.22 -6.48 10.01
N SER A 324 -3.11 -5.80 9.81
CA SER A 324 -2.88 -4.45 10.30
C SER A 324 -3.96 -3.47 9.80
N GLU A 325 -4.36 -3.57 8.53
CA GLU A 325 -5.43 -2.74 7.97
C GLU A 325 -6.81 -3.03 8.60
N HIS A 326 -7.20 -4.30 8.72
CA HIS A 326 -8.46 -4.67 9.35
C HIS A 326 -8.48 -4.27 10.83
N THR A 327 -7.34 -4.39 11.51
CA THR A 327 -7.16 -3.92 12.89
C THR A 327 -7.43 -2.42 13.00
N MET A 328 -6.85 -1.60 12.13
CA MET A 328 -7.06 -0.16 12.14
C MET A 328 -8.50 0.22 11.81
N LYS A 329 -9.14 -0.50 10.89
CA LYS A 329 -10.56 -0.30 10.58
C LYS A 329 -11.45 -0.55 11.79
N VAL A 330 -11.28 -1.68 12.47
CA VAL A 330 -12.07 -2.01 13.68
C VAL A 330 -11.78 -1.05 14.82
N ALA A 331 -10.51 -0.65 15.01
CA ALA A 331 -10.13 0.32 16.04
C ALA A 331 -10.78 1.69 15.78
N GLU A 332 -10.77 2.15 14.53
CA GLU A 332 -11.42 3.38 14.09
C GLU A 332 -12.94 3.35 14.35
N GLU A 333 -13.60 2.22 14.04
CA GLU A 333 -15.03 2.02 14.31
C GLU A 333 -15.34 2.06 15.83
N LEU A 334 -14.49 1.45 16.66
CA LEU A 334 -14.62 1.51 18.14
C LEU A 334 -14.39 2.92 18.69
N TYR A 335 -13.41 3.66 18.16
CA TYR A 335 -13.14 5.04 18.53
C TYR A 335 -14.29 5.97 18.15
N GLN A 336 -14.81 5.84 16.92
CA GLN A 336 -15.94 6.66 16.45
C GLN A 336 -17.22 6.40 17.26
N ALA A 337 -17.37 5.21 17.83
CA ALA A 337 -18.45 4.87 18.75
C ALA A 337 -18.15 5.22 20.22
N GLY A 338 -16.98 5.78 20.52
CA GLY A 338 -16.57 6.30 21.83
C GLY A 338 -16.12 5.23 22.83
N PHE A 339 -15.75 4.03 22.38
CA PHE A 339 -15.36 2.92 23.27
C PHE A 339 -13.87 2.88 23.60
N ILE A 340 -13.03 3.38 22.68
CA ILE A 340 -11.59 3.52 22.88
C ILE A 340 -11.14 4.94 22.54
N SER A 341 -9.97 5.33 23.05
CA SER A 341 -9.31 6.55 22.61
C SER A 341 -8.79 6.43 21.17
N TYR A 342 -8.38 7.56 20.60
CA TYR A 342 -7.92 7.66 19.22
C TYR A 342 -6.83 6.63 18.90
N PRO A 343 -7.02 5.76 17.88
CA PRO A 343 -6.18 4.58 17.70
C PRO A 343 -4.93 4.82 16.85
N ARG A 344 -4.69 6.06 16.39
CA ARG A 344 -3.51 6.47 15.61
C ARG A 344 -2.61 7.36 16.46
N THR A 345 -1.92 6.74 17.40
CA THR A 345 -0.96 7.38 18.30
C THR A 345 0.35 6.58 18.37
N GLU A 346 1.47 7.30 18.48
CA GLU A 346 2.79 6.72 18.80
C GLU A 346 3.06 6.73 20.31
N THR A 347 2.16 7.33 21.11
CA THR A 347 2.34 7.51 22.54
C THR A 347 2.21 6.20 23.31
N ASP A 348 3.22 5.88 24.11
CA ASP A 348 3.29 4.70 24.97
C ASP A 348 3.47 5.07 26.45
N ASN A 349 3.01 6.26 26.84
CA ASN A 349 2.98 6.73 28.21
C ASN A 349 1.70 7.52 28.54
N PHE A 350 1.12 7.29 29.71
CA PHE A 350 0.03 8.15 30.20
C PHE A 350 0.57 9.45 30.81
N SER A 351 -0.19 10.53 30.66
CA SER A 351 0.11 11.79 31.35
C SER A 351 -0.10 11.63 32.86
N PRO A 352 0.71 12.30 33.71
CA PRO A 352 0.48 12.31 35.16
C PRO A 352 -0.92 12.83 35.56
N ASN A 353 -1.58 13.62 34.70
CA ASN A 353 -2.91 14.17 34.94
C ASN A 353 -4.05 13.22 34.53
N THR A 354 -3.75 12.07 33.91
CA THR A 354 -4.77 11.10 33.53
C THR A 354 -5.26 10.34 34.77
N ASP A 355 -6.55 10.43 35.09
CA ASP A 355 -7.17 9.66 36.19
C ASP A 355 -7.38 8.20 35.77
N LEU A 356 -6.30 7.41 35.88
CA LEU A 356 -6.31 5.98 35.56
C LEU A 356 -7.26 5.20 36.48
N HIS A 357 -7.43 5.63 37.74
CA HIS A 357 -8.34 4.97 38.68
C HIS A 357 -9.79 5.08 38.23
N ALA A 358 -10.21 6.23 37.69
CA ALA A 358 -11.54 6.39 37.10
C ALA A 358 -11.77 5.42 35.95
N ILE A 359 -10.81 5.28 35.03
CA ILE A 359 -10.92 4.37 33.88
C ILE A 359 -11.02 2.90 34.34
N VAL A 360 -10.22 2.48 35.32
CA VAL A 360 -10.32 1.11 35.90
C VAL A 360 -11.67 0.91 36.60
N ARG A 361 -12.19 1.91 37.30
CA ARG A 361 -13.46 1.83 38.03
C ARG A 361 -14.64 1.55 37.11
N GLU A 362 -14.64 2.11 35.90
CA GLU A 362 -15.66 1.83 34.88
C GLU A 362 -15.68 0.36 34.44
N GLN A 363 -14.58 -0.39 34.62
CA GLN A 363 -14.47 -1.78 34.17
C GLN A 363 -14.89 -2.81 35.22
N VAL A 364 -15.20 -2.39 36.45
CA VAL A 364 -15.50 -3.28 37.60
C VAL A 364 -16.73 -4.15 37.36
N GLU A 365 -17.71 -3.67 36.59
CA GLU A 365 -18.95 -4.41 36.31
C GLU A 365 -18.83 -5.41 35.14
N HIS A 366 -17.65 -5.56 34.53
CA HIS A 366 -17.47 -6.49 33.43
C HIS A 366 -17.46 -7.94 33.94
N PRO A 367 -18.23 -8.86 33.33
CA PRO A 367 -18.35 -10.24 33.85
C PRO A 367 -17.04 -11.04 33.81
N VAL A 368 -16.11 -10.70 32.91
CA VAL A 368 -14.89 -11.49 32.68
C VAL A 368 -13.63 -10.93 33.36
N TRP A 369 -13.51 -9.60 33.49
CA TRP A 369 -12.33 -8.96 34.09
C TRP A 369 -12.66 -8.00 35.23
N GLY A 370 -13.95 -7.77 35.51
CA GLY A 370 -14.40 -6.84 36.55
C GLY A 370 -13.92 -7.23 37.95
N ALA A 371 -13.88 -8.53 38.26
CA ALA A 371 -13.30 -9.02 39.51
C ALA A 371 -11.82 -8.64 39.65
N TYR A 372 -11.04 -8.67 38.57
CA TYR A 372 -9.65 -8.22 38.59
C TYR A 372 -9.56 -6.70 38.71
N ALA A 373 -10.37 -5.95 37.96
CA ALA A 373 -10.43 -4.49 38.05
C ALA A 373 -10.79 -4.02 39.48
N HIS A 374 -11.70 -4.73 40.17
CA HIS A 374 -12.00 -4.47 41.58
C HIS A 374 -10.77 -4.69 42.46
N ARG A 375 -10.12 -5.85 42.37
CA ARG A 375 -8.89 -6.16 43.13
C ARG A 375 -7.77 -5.14 42.86
N LEU A 376 -7.66 -4.67 41.63
CA LEU A 376 -6.68 -3.66 41.22
C LEU A 376 -6.90 -2.32 41.95
N LEU A 377 -8.15 -1.99 42.27
CA LEU A 377 -8.53 -0.78 43.02
C LEU A 377 -8.52 -0.96 44.55
N THR A 378 -8.48 -2.20 45.05
CA THR A 378 -8.44 -2.52 46.47
C THR A 378 -7.03 -2.31 47.03
N PRO A 379 -6.78 -1.30 47.89
CA PRO A 379 -5.43 -0.98 48.38
C PRO A 379 -4.73 -2.13 49.09
N GLU A 380 -5.48 -2.98 49.80
CA GLU A 380 -4.98 -4.12 50.57
C GLU A 380 -4.36 -5.21 49.68
N GLU A 381 -4.83 -5.36 48.44
CA GLU A 381 -4.31 -6.33 47.47
C GLU A 381 -2.93 -5.91 46.91
N ARG A 382 -2.55 -4.62 47.04
CA ARG A 382 -1.27 -4.06 46.55
C ARG A 382 -0.95 -4.37 45.08
N LEU A 383 -1.98 -4.62 44.26
CA LEU A 383 -1.84 -4.93 42.84
C LEU A 383 -1.62 -3.69 41.96
N TRP A 384 -2.02 -2.51 42.42
CA TRP A 384 -1.87 -1.30 41.64
C TRP A 384 -0.40 -0.93 41.43
N ARG A 385 -0.05 -0.59 40.20
CA ARG A 385 1.20 0.05 39.82
C ARG A 385 0.93 1.05 38.71
N ASN A 386 1.49 2.24 38.80
CA ASN A 386 1.38 3.18 37.67
C ASN A 386 2.09 2.59 36.44
N PRO A 387 1.50 2.71 35.23
CA PRO A 387 2.09 2.22 34.01
C PRO A 387 3.52 2.73 33.78
N SER A 388 4.38 1.86 33.27
CA SER A 388 5.73 2.25 32.85
C SER A 388 5.67 3.16 31.61
N ASN A 389 6.67 4.02 31.42
CA ASN A 389 6.82 4.84 30.21
C ASN A 389 7.68 4.08 29.17
N GLY A 390 7.18 3.93 27.94
CA GLY A 390 7.90 3.26 26.85
C GLY A 390 8.86 4.15 26.06
N GLY A 391 8.82 5.46 26.26
CA GLY A 391 9.76 6.45 25.71
C GLY A 391 9.27 7.22 24.48
N HIS A 392 8.07 6.92 23.98
CA HIS A 392 7.49 7.56 22.78
C HIS A 392 6.26 8.40 23.13
N ASP A 393 6.21 9.63 22.62
CA ASP A 393 5.13 10.58 22.89
C ASP A 393 4.93 11.51 21.68
N ASP A 394 3.76 11.42 21.03
CA ASP A 394 3.39 12.24 19.88
C ASP A 394 2.96 13.67 20.26
N LYS A 395 2.84 13.96 21.57
CA LYS A 395 2.41 15.24 22.15
C LYS A 395 0.99 15.66 21.77
N ALA A 396 0.19 14.76 21.21
CA ALA A 396 -1.17 15.00 20.75
C ALA A 396 -2.19 14.09 21.45
N HIS A 397 -1.86 12.81 21.60
CA HIS A 397 -2.77 11.78 22.05
C HIS A 397 -2.20 10.96 23.22
N PRO A 398 -3.06 10.52 24.16
CA PRO A 398 -2.69 9.48 25.12
C PRO A 398 -2.60 8.11 24.42
N PRO A 399 -2.00 7.09 25.08
CA PRO A 399 -2.02 5.72 24.60
C PRO A 399 -3.44 5.21 24.36
N ILE A 400 -3.59 4.18 23.53
CA ILE A 400 -4.87 3.54 23.23
C ILE A 400 -5.42 2.88 24.50
N HIS A 401 -6.58 3.33 24.97
CA HIS A 401 -7.20 2.86 26.21
C HIS A 401 -8.73 2.87 26.13
N PRO A 402 -9.45 2.13 26.99
CA PRO A 402 -10.91 2.15 26.98
C PRO A 402 -11.42 3.48 27.54
N THR A 403 -12.41 4.05 26.88
CA THR A 403 -13.01 5.36 27.23
C THR A 403 -14.48 5.27 27.62
N LYS A 404 -15.10 4.10 27.37
CA LYS A 404 -16.46 3.78 27.76
C LYS A 404 -16.60 2.29 28.02
N PHE A 405 -17.32 1.93 29.09
CA PHE A 405 -17.68 0.56 29.41
C PHE A 405 -18.65 -0.06 28.38
N SER A 406 -18.41 -1.32 28.02
CA SER A 406 -19.36 -2.19 27.33
C SER A 406 -19.15 -3.65 27.71
N ARG A 407 -20.22 -4.43 27.70
CA ARG A 407 -20.18 -5.91 27.78
C ARG A 407 -20.09 -6.57 26.39
N GLY A 408 -20.04 -5.76 25.33
CA GLY A 408 -20.26 -6.15 23.94
C GLY A 408 -21.57 -5.56 23.45
N GLU A 409 -21.53 -4.84 22.32
CA GLU A 409 -22.73 -4.29 21.68
C GLU A 409 -23.35 -5.30 20.71
N ASN A 410 -24.67 -5.26 20.56
CA ASN A 410 -25.41 -6.21 19.70
C ASN A 410 -24.98 -6.20 18.23
N ASN A 411 -24.44 -5.08 17.75
CA ASN A 411 -23.97 -4.90 16.37
C ASN A 411 -22.47 -5.15 16.19
N TRP A 412 -21.74 -5.53 17.25
CA TRP A 412 -20.31 -5.80 17.15
C TRP A 412 -20.02 -7.13 16.46
N SER A 413 -19.06 -7.11 15.54
CA SER A 413 -18.49 -8.35 15.00
C SER A 413 -17.65 -9.08 16.06
N PRO A 414 -17.28 -10.36 15.84
CA PRO A 414 -16.33 -11.05 16.72
C PRO A 414 -15.00 -10.30 16.88
N ASP A 415 -14.54 -9.61 15.84
CA ASP A 415 -13.28 -8.87 15.86
C ASP A 415 -13.40 -7.56 16.66
N HIS A 416 -14.55 -6.89 16.64
CA HIS A 416 -14.82 -5.76 17.55
C HIS A 416 -14.69 -6.19 19.01
N ASN A 417 -15.32 -7.31 19.37
CA ASN A 417 -15.25 -7.86 20.72
C ASN A 417 -13.80 -8.21 21.11
N ARG A 418 -13.05 -8.89 20.23
CA ARG A 418 -11.65 -9.25 20.48
C ARG A 418 -10.75 -8.03 20.64
N LEU A 419 -10.91 -7.02 19.79
CA LEU A 419 -10.05 -5.84 19.81
C LEU A 419 -10.35 -4.96 21.02
N TYR A 420 -11.62 -4.78 21.37
CA TYR A 420 -12.02 -4.09 22.60
C TYR A 420 -11.52 -4.84 23.85
N GLU A 421 -11.69 -6.17 23.92
CA GLU A 421 -11.13 -6.99 25.01
C GLU A 421 -9.62 -6.83 25.12
N LEU A 422 -8.89 -6.83 23.99
CA LEU A 422 -7.45 -6.62 23.97
C LEU A 422 -7.09 -5.27 24.59
N VAL A 423 -7.72 -4.17 24.14
CA VAL A 423 -7.46 -2.82 24.64
C VAL A 423 -7.73 -2.73 26.15
N VAL A 424 -8.88 -3.24 26.63
CA VAL A 424 -9.23 -3.18 28.05
C VAL A 424 -8.28 -4.00 28.91
N ARG A 425 -8.04 -5.27 28.55
CA ARG A 425 -7.14 -6.13 29.33
C ARG A 425 -5.71 -5.62 29.32
N HIS A 426 -5.26 -5.05 28.20
CA HIS A 426 -3.95 -4.43 28.10
C HIS A 426 -3.82 -3.24 29.06
N PHE A 427 -4.81 -2.34 29.05
CA PHE A 427 -4.86 -1.21 29.97
C PHE A 427 -4.84 -1.65 31.45
N LEU A 428 -5.66 -2.63 31.82
CA LEU A 428 -5.67 -3.19 33.19
C LEU A 428 -4.34 -3.83 33.57
N ALA A 429 -3.67 -4.50 32.62
CA ALA A 429 -2.35 -5.07 32.83
C ALA A 429 -1.28 -3.99 33.06
N CYS A 430 -1.29 -2.92 32.27
CA CYS A 430 -0.37 -1.79 32.44
C CYS A 430 -0.46 -1.17 33.84
N CYS A 431 -1.65 -1.15 34.43
CA CYS A 431 -1.90 -0.60 35.77
C CYS A 431 -1.59 -1.60 36.91
N SER A 432 -1.02 -2.77 36.60
CA SER A 432 -0.81 -3.87 37.54
C SER A 432 0.66 -4.10 37.88
N GLN A 433 0.92 -4.76 39.01
CA GLN A 433 2.24 -5.28 39.37
C GLN A 433 2.76 -6.32 38.35
N PRO A 434 4.09 -6.44 38.18
CA PRO A 434 4.72 -7.48 37.37
C PRO A 434 4.45 -8.86 37.96
N ALA A 435 4.48 -9.90 37.13
CA ALA A 435 4.51 -11.26 37.64
C ALA A 435 5.87 -11.52 38.30
N VAL A 436 5.85 -12.27 39.41
CA VAL A 436 7.05 -12.62 40.20
C VAL A 436 7.32 -14.12 40.06
N GLY A 437 8.56 -14.49 39.76
CA GLY A 437 8.98 -15.87 39.60
C GLY A 437 10.33 -16.12 40.24
N ALA A 438 10.53 -17.32 40.74
CA ALA A 438 11.84 -17.81 41.15
C ALA A 438 12.44 -18.61 40.00
N GLU A 439 13.61 -18.20 39.52
CA GLU A 439 14.40 -18.93 38.53
C GLU A 439 15.59 -19.61 39.22
N THR A 440 15.70 -20.92 39.01
CA THR A 440 16.80 -21.74 39.53
C THR A 440 17.62 -22.21 38.35
N THR A 441 18.91 -21.89 38.33
CA THR A 441 19.87 -22.40 37.36
C THR A 441 20.87 -23.32 38.06
N VAL A 442 20.99 -24.54 37.57
CA VAL A 442 21.93 -25.55 38.06
C VAL A 442 23.00 -25.76 37.00
N GLU A 443 24.26 -25.60 37.38
CA GLU A 443 25.42 -25.85 36.53
C GLU A 443 26.12 -27.12 37.03
N ILE A 444 26.39 -28.04 36.11
CA ILE A 444 27.09 -29.31 36.38
C ILE A 444 28.32 -29.43 35.50
N ASP A 445 29.31 -30.17 36.00
CA ASP A 445 30.52 -30.56 35.28
C ASP A 445 30.56 -32.07 35.10
N ILE A 446 30.86 -32.53 33.89
CA ILE A 446 31.09 -33.93 33.55
C ILE A 446 32.40 -33.98 32.75
N ALA A 447 33.43 -34.64 33.28
CA ALA A 447 34.74 -34.76 32.62
C ALA A 447 35.36 -33.43 32.15
N GLY A 448 35.12 -32.32 32.87
CA GLY A 448 35.59 -30.97 32.51
C GLY A 448 34.70 -30.22 31.51
N GLU A 449 33.62 -30.83 31.01
CA GLU A 449 32.61 -30.18 30.18
C GLU A 449 31.42 -29.71 31.02
N GLN A 450 30.96 -28.48 30.75
CA GLN A 450 29.94 -27.82 31.56
C GLN A 450 28.56 -27.87 30.91
N PHE A 451 27.55 -28.11 31.73
CA PHE A 451 26.14 -28.12 31.33
C PHE A 451 25.31 -27.28 32.28
N ASN A 452 24.19 -26.74 31.80
CA ASN A 452 23.25 -26.03 32.66
C ASN A 452 21.80 -26.45 32.42
N ALA A 453 20.99 -26.40 33.48
CA ALA A 453 19.55 -26.51 33.41
C ALA A 453 18.94 -25.32 34.15
N SER A 454 17.87 -24.75 33.60
CA SER A 454 17.13 -23.66 34.25
C SER A 454 15.66 -24.03 34.43
N GLY A 455 15.16 -23.85 35.65
CA GLY A 455 13.77 -24.01 36.03
C GLY A 455 13.18 -22.70 36.51
N ARG A 456 11.86 -22.56 36.36
CA ARG A 456 11.13 -21.40 36.86
C ARG A 456 9.83 -21.82 37.53
N VAL A 457 9.57 -21.21 38.68
CA VAL A 457 8.28 -21.27 39.39
C VAL A 457 7.69 -19.88 39.43
N VAL A 458 6.45 -19.72 38.96
CA VAL A 458 5.71 -18.45 39.09
C VAL A 458 5.16 -18.37 40.51
N LEU A 459 5.68 -17.42 41.30
CA LEU A 459 5.28 -17.18 42.68
C LEU A 459 4.00 -16.32 42.76
N ALA A 460 3.90 -15.31 41.89
CA ALA A 460 2.74 -14.45 41.78
C ALA A 460 2.46 -14.11 40.31
N LYS A 461 1.24 -14.39 39.84
CA LYS A 461 0.85 -14.13 38.44
C LYS A 461 0.59 -12.66 38.17
N ASN A 462 0.00 -11.94 39.13
CA ASN A 462 -0.33 -10.52 39.04
C ASN A 462 -0.99 -10.18 37.68
N TYR A 463 -0.40 -9.31 36.85
CA TYR A 463 -0.99 -8.91 35.57
C TYR A 463 -1.34 -10.08 34.62
N LEU A 464 -0.67 -11.24 34.75
CA LEU A 464 -0.96 -12.42 33.94
C LEU A 464 -2.36 -12.99 34.20
N ASP A 465 -2.99 -12.70 35.35
CA ASP A 465 -4.36 -13.14 35.64
C ASP A 465 -5.39 -12.40 34.78
N VAL A 466 -5.13 -11.13 34.42
CA VAL A 466 -6.02 -10.35 33.53
C VAL A 466 -5.56 -10.41 32.06
N TYR A 467 -4.26 -10.52 31.81
CA TYR A 467 -3.69 -10.43 30.46
C TYR A 467 -3.38 -11.80 29.86
N ARG A 468 -4.45 -12.55 29.56
CA ARG A 468 -4.41 -13.94 29.04
C ARG A 468 -3.65 -14.13 27.72
N PHE A 469 -3.27 -13.06 27.03
CA PHE A 469 -2.52 -13.10 25.78
C PHE A 469 -1.01 -13.30 25.99
N ASP A 470 -0.56 -13.18 27.24
CA ASP A 470 0.81 -13.36 27.62
C ASP A 470 0.94 -14.54 28.59
N SER A 471 2.00 -15.33 28.44
CA SER A 471 2.25 -16.50 29.29
C SER A 471 3.69 -16.52 29.76
N TRP A 472 3.92 -17.01 30.97
CA TRP A 472 5.26 -17.03 31.55
C TRP A 472 5.76 -18.43 31.87
N GLY A 473 5.12 -19.48 31.34
CA GLY A 473 5.56 -20.88 31.46
C GLY A 473 6.06 -21.28 32.86
N GLY A 474 6.83 -22.36 32.91
CA GLY A 474 7.49 -22.81 34.14
C GLY A 474 7.87 -24.27 34.02
N THR A 475 9.09 -24.58 34.43
CA THR A 475 9.59 -25.95 34.54
C THR A 475 10.16 -26.08 35.95
N LEU A 476 9.70 -27.06 36.70
CA LEU A 476 10.28 -27.39 38.00
C LEU A 476 11.56 -28.18 37.76
N LEU A 477 12.65 -27.76 38.39
CA LEU A 477 13.84 -28.58 38.49
C LEU A 477 13.80 -29.38 39.78
N PRO A 478 14.28 -30.64 39.77
CA PRO A 478 14.66 -31.34 40.99
C PRO A 478 15.62 -30.53 41.83
N THR A 479 15.66 -30.82 43.12
CA THR A 479 16.56 -30.17 44.07
C THR A 479 17.98 -30.69 43.88
N TYR A 480 18.93 -29.76 43.68
CA TYR A 480 20.35 -30.05 43.60
C TYR A 480 21.12 -29.25 44.66
N ASN A 481 22.13 -29.88 45.26
CA ASN A 481 23.04 -29.22 46.21
C ASN A 481 24.43 -29.05 45.58
N ILE A 482 25.10 -27.94 45.88
CA ILE A 482 26.49 -27.73 45.44
C ILE A 482 27.38 -28.86 45.98
N GLY A 483 28.20 -29.43 45.10
CA GLY A 483 29.06 -30.58 45.38
C GLY A 483 28.34 -31.95 45.31
N GLN A 484 27.02 -31.98 45.09
CA GLN A 484 26.30 -33.23 44.84
C GLN A 484 26.85 -33.90 43.58
N GLN A 485 27.06 -35.20 43.68
CA GLN A 485 27.46 -36.04 42.56
C GLN A 485 26.33 -36.99 42.17
N PHE A 486 26.13 -37.17 40.87
CA PHE A 486 25.16 -38.12 40.34
C PHE A 486 25.58 -38.62 38.96
N VAL A 487 25.06 -39.77 38.56
CA VAL A 487 25.23 -40.29 37.20
C VAL A 487 24.02 -39.85 36.36
N PRO A 488 24.20 -39.17 35.22
CA PRO A 488 23.12 -38.85 34.30
C PRO A 488 22.27 -40.08 33.94
N THR A 489 20.96 -39.89 33.85
CA THR A 489 20.04 -40.93 33.34
C THR A 489 20.25 -41.16 31.86
N THR A 490 20.46 -40.09 31.10
CA THR A 490 20.87 -40.16 29.69
C THR A 490 21.98 -39.16 29.43
N LEU A 491 22.93 -39.57 28.60
CA LEU A 491 23.93 -38.71 28.00
C LEU A 491 23.96 -39.07 26.53
N THR A 492 23.63 -38.13 25.65
CA THR A 492 23.52 -38.38 24.21
C THR A 492 24.31 -37.35 23.42
N LEU A 493 24.89 -37.79 22.30
CA LEU A 493 25.43 -36.92 21.27
C LEU A 493 24.37 -36.79 20.19
N ASP A 494 23.60 -35.71 20.24
CA ASP A 494 22.51 -35.47 19.31
C ASP A 494 23.02 -34.67 18.11
N SER A 495 22.61 -35.07 16.91
CA SER A 495 22.84 -34.29 15.70
C SER A 495 21.68 -33.34 15.43
N GLY A 496 22.01 -32.18 14.87
CA GLY A 496 21.08 -31.18 14.40
C GLY A 496 21.53 -30.60 13.07
N VAL A 497 20.65 -29.82 12.46
CA VAL A 497 20.93 -29.13 11.20
C VAL A 497 20.45 -27.69 11.34
N THR A 498 21.28 -26.73 10.95
CA THR A 498 20.90 -25.31 10.97
C THR A 498 19.71 -25.06 10.05
N ARG A 499 18.81 -24.18 10.47
CA ARG A 499 17.60 -23.82 9.71
C ARG A 499 17.60 -22.33 9.41
N PRO A 500 17.08 -21.92 8.24
CA PRO A 500 16.93 -20.51 7.94
C PRO A 500 15.88 -19.86 8.85
N PRO A 501 15.89 -18.52 8.97
CA PRO A 501 14.79 -17.80 9.61
C PRO A 501 13.45 -18.08 8.91
N PRO A 502 12.31 -18.04 9.60
CA PRO A 502 11.01 -18.16 8.95
C PRO A 502 10.71 -16.93 8.07
N LEU A 503 9.79 -17.09 7.11
CA LEU A 503 9.17 -15.97 6.40
C LEU A 503 8.57 -14.97 7.39
N LEU A 504 8.61 -13.69 7.05
CA LEU A 504 8.10 -12.62 7.91
C LEU A 504 6.59 -12.78 8.11
N ALA A 505 6.14 -12.87 9.37
CA ALA A 505 4.75 -12.63 9.70
C ALA A 505 4.45 -11.12 9.66
N GLU A 506 3.17 -10.74 9.63
CA GLU A 506 2.78 -9.32 9.60
C GLU A 506 3.30 -8.51 10.80
N ALA A 507 3.31 -9.09 12.00
CA ALA A 507 3.94 -8.46 13.15
C ALA A 507 5.48 -8.28 13.01
N ASP A 508 6.15 -9.16 12.26
CA ASP A 508 7.58 -9.06 12.00
C ASP A 508 7.88 -7.99 10.96
N LEU A 509 7.09 -7.93 9.89
CA LEU A 509 7.20 -6.88 8.86
C LEU A 509 6.95 -5.49 9.47
N LEU A 510 5.92 -5.34 10.31
CA LEU A 510 5.69 -4.10 11.08
C LEU A 510 6.92 -3.75 11.93
N SER A 511 7.56 -4.75 12.57
CA SER A 511 8.76 -4.53 13.37
C SER A 511 9.98 -4.14 12.51
N CYS A 512 10.09 -4.65 11.29
CA CYS A 512 11.13 -4.24 10.34
C CYS A 512 10.93 -2.79 9.88
N MET A 513 9.69 -2.41 9.54
CA MET A 513 9.33 -1.04 9.13
C MET A 513 9.61 -0.03 10.24
N ASP A 514 9.19 -0.33 11.47
CA ASP A 514 9.41 0.49 12.66
C ASP A 514 10.91 0.70 12.95
N LYS A 515 11.68 -0.39 13.01
CA LYS A 515 13.14 -0.32 13.22
C LYS A 515 13.86 0.49 12.15
N ALA A 516 13.33 0.50 10.93
CA ALA A 516 13.89 1.26 9.82
C ALA A 516 13.38 2.71 9.77
N GLY A 517 12.41 3.08 10.59
CA GLY A 517 11.81 4.42 10.59
C GLY A 517 11.02 4.73 9.32
N ILE A 518 10.32 3.76 8.73
CA ILE A 518 9.48 3.95 7.55
C ILE A 518 8.01 3.63 7.83
N GLY A 519 7.08 4.34 7.18
CA GLY A 519 5.66 4.15 7.43
C GLY A 519 5.20 4.75 8.76
N THR A 520 5.83 5.84 9.19
CA THR A 520 5.49 6.62 10.39
C THR A 520 4.09 7.24 10.28
N ASP A 521 3.60 7.88 11.34
CA ASP A 521 2.24 8.47 11.39
C ASP A 521 1.14 7.43 11.14
N ALA A 522 1.33 6.22 11.70
CA ALA A 522 0.41 5.10 11.59
C ALA A 522 0.13 4.63 10.14
N THR A 523 1.03 4.85 9.16
CA THR A 523 0.79 4.52 7.73
C THR A 523 1.26 3.12 7.30
N MET A 524 1.94 2.35 8.17
CA MET A 524 2.48 1.02 7.82
C MET A 524 1.43 0.07 7.20
N HIS A 525 0.23 0.02 7.77
CA HIS A 525 -0.86 -0.83 7.29
C HIS A 525 -1.27 -0.55 5.84
N ASP A 526 -1.26 0.72 5.43
CA ASP A 526 -1.59 1.12 4.05
C ASP A 526 -0.53 0.65 3.07
N HIS A 527 0.75 0.70 3.44
CA HIS A 527 1.84 0.23 2.60
C HIS A 527 1.82 -1.29 2.44
N ILE A 528 1.59 -2.03 3.52
CA ILE A 528 1.43 -3.49 3.49
C ILE A 528 0.22 -3.87 2.61
N LYS A 529 -0.94 -3.22 2.80
CA LYS A 529 -2.12 -3.46 1.97
C LYS A 529 -1.85 -3.19 0.49
N LYS A 530 -1.17 -2.09 0.15
CA LYS A 530 -0.80 -1.78 -1.24
C LYS A 530 0.06 -2.85 -1.89
N LEU A 531 0.95 -3.51 -1.16
CA LEU A 531 1.76 -4.62 -1.71
C LEU A 531 0.90 -5.83 -2.10
N LEU A 532 -0.10 -6.15 -1.28
CA LEU A 532 -1.03 -7.25 -1.53
C LEU A 532 -1.99 -6.89 -2.68
N ASP A 533 -2.57 -5.69 -2.67
CA ASP A 533 -3.48 -5.20 -3.72
C ASP A 533 -2.81 -5.14 -5.11
N ARG A 534 -1.47 -4.93 -5.13
CA ARG A 534 -0.66 -4.88 -6.36
C ARG A 534 -0.01 -6.22 -6.70
N CYS A 535 -0.30 -7.26 -5.94
CA CYS A 535 0.22 -8.61 -6.14
C CYS A 535 1.76 -8.69 -6.20
N TYR A 536 2.46 -7.85 -5.43
CA TYR A 536 3.92 -7.93 -5.27
C TYR A 536 4.34 -8.91 -4.19
N ALA A 537 3.46 -9.14 -3.21
CA ALA A 537 3.59 -10.17 -2.21
C ALA A 537 2.27 -10.90 -2.05
N THR A 538 2.33 -12.12 -1.56
CA THR A 538 1.17 -12.88 -1.09
C THR A 538 1.31 -13.14 0.40
N LYS A 539 0.18 -13.41 1.05
CA LYS A 539 0.11 -13.73 2.46
C LYS A 539 -0.54 -15.09 2.65
N ASP A 540 0.12 -15.99 3.37
CA ASP A 540 -0.41 -17.33 3.66
C ASP A 540 -1.45 -17.32 4.80
N GLU A 541 -2.07 -18.48 5.07
CA GLU A 541 -3.06 -18.66 6.15
C GLU A 541 -2.50 -18.40 7.57
N ASN A 542 -1.17 -18.40 7.71
CA ASN A 542 -0.46 -18.08 8.94
C ASN A 542 0.04 -16.63 8.96
N THR A 543 -0.47 -15.77 8.06
CA THR A 543 -0.13 -14.35 7.94
C THR A 543 1.33 -14.06 7.61
N ARG A 544 2.03 -15.01 6.97
CA ARG A 544 3.42 -14.87 6.52
C ARG A 544 3.49 -14.43 5.07
N PHE A 545 4.46 -13.57 4.77
CA PHE A 545 4.67 -12.99 3.45
C PHE A 545 5.66 -13.79 2.62
N SER A 546 5.31 -13.98 1.35
CA SER A 546 6.24 -14.40 0.29
C SER A 546 6.17 -13.38 -0.84
N PRO A 547 7.29 -13.06 -1.51
CA PRO A 547 7.22 -12.27 -2.72
C PRO A 547 6.54 -13.07 -3.83
N THR A 548 5.85 -12.37 -4.73
CA THR A 548 5.50 -12.97 -6.03
C THR A 548 6.69 -12.86 -6.98
N ASN A 549 6.69 -13.63 -8.07
CA ASN A 549 7.67 -13.48 -9.14
C ASN A 549 7.79 -12.03 -9.64
N LEU A 550 6.68 -11.28 -9.67
CA LEU A 550 6.69 -9.88 -10.07
C LEU A 550 7.37 -9.00 -9.02
N GLY A 551 7.06 -9.19 -7.73
CA GLY A 551 7.69 -8.44 -6.66
C GLY A 551 9.20 -8.71 -6.57
N GLU A 552 9.60 -9.98 -6.68
CA GLU A 552 11.00 -10.40 -6.68
C GLU A 552 11.75 -9.84 -7.90
N ALA A 553 11.19 -9.93 -9.11
CA ALA A 553 11.80 -9.41 -10.32
C ALA A 553 12.03 -7.88 -10.27
N LEU A 554 11.09 -7.13 -9.69
CA LEU A 554 11.25 -5.68 -9.52
C LEU A 554 12.38 -5.35 -8.54
N VAL A 555 12.43 -6.01 -7.37
CA VAL A 555 13.51 -5.79 -6.39
C VAL A 555 14.86 -6.19 -6.99
N MET A 556 14.96 -7.38 -7.60
CA MET A 556 16.16 -7.86 -8.28
C MET A 556 16.63 -6.89 -9.36
N GLY A 557 15.74 -6.44 -10.24
CA GLY A 557 16.10 -5.58 -11.37
C GLY A 557 16.59 -4.20 -10.95
N TYR A 558 16.06 -3.62 -9.86
CA TYR A 558 16.58 -2.37 -9.29
C TYR A 558 17.87 -2.59 -8.49
N ASP A 559 18.00 -3.70 -7.74
CA ASP A 559 19.22 -4.03 -6.98
C ASP A 559 20.44 -4.19 -7.90
N GLU A 560 20.27 -4.86 -9.04
CA GLU A 560 21.32 -5.06 -10.05
C GLU A 560 21.85 -3.77 -10.69
N MET A 561 21.16 -2.63 -10.52
CA MET A 561 21.65 -1.33 -10.99
C MET A 561 22.76 -0.75 -10.10
N GLY A 562 23.04 -1.38 -8.94
CA GLY A 562 24.16 -1.02 -8.07
C GLY A 562 23.85 0.01 -6.98
N TYR A 563 22.58 0.38 -6.81
CA TYR A 563 22.10 1.20 -5.71
C TYR A 563 20.78 0.63 -5.16
N GLU A 564 20.71 0.52 -3.84
CA GLU A 564 19.70 -0.27 -3.14
C GLU A 564 18.40 0.55 -2.92
N LEU A 565 17.64 0.85 -3.99
CA LEU A 565 16.36 1.57 -3.86
C LEU A 565 15.33 0.84 -2.98
N TRP A 566 15.44 -0.48 -2.89
CA TRP A 566 14.59 -1.32 -2.04
C TRP A 566 15.02 -1.31 -0.57
N LYS A 567 16.15 -0.69 -0.23
CA LYS A 567 16.53 -0.48 1.18
C LYS A 567 15.82 0.76 1.74
N PRO A 568 15.49 0.76 3.03
CA PRO A 568 14.62 1.78 3.62
C PRO A 568 15.30 3.14 3.83
N TYR A 569 16.61 3.28 3.62
CA TYR A 569 17.40 4.45 4.00
C TYR A 569 16.86 5.77 3.44
N LEU A 570 16.59 5.82 2.12
CA LEU A 570 16.07 7.03 1.47
C LEU A 570 14.70 7.41 2.02
N ARG A 571 13.82 6.41 2.24
CA ARG A 571 12.50 6.69 2.80
C ARG A 571 12.58 7.15 4.26
N SER A 572 13.43 6.52 5.07
CA SER A 572 13.64 6.89 6.47
C SER A 572 14.09 8.35 6.60
N MET A 573 15.00 8.79 5.72
CA MET A 573 15.38 10.20 5.62
C MET A 573 14.21 11.11 5.25
N MET A 574 13.36 10.71 4.29
CA MET A 574 12.16 11.48 3.94
C MET A 574 11.20 11.62 5.13
N GLU A 575 10.96 10.55 5.89
CA GLU A 575 10.10 10.59 7.09
C GLU A 575 10.69 11.51 8.17
N ALA A 576 12.02 11.45 8.38
CA ALA A 576 12.71 12.36 9.30
C ALA A 576 12.62 13.83 8.88
N ASP A 577 12.63 14.09 7.57
CA ASP A 577 12.42 15.43 7.02
C ASP A 577 10.97 15.89 7.17
N MET A 578 9.98 15.01 7.00
CA MET A 578 8.57 15.33 7.29
C MET A 578 8.39 15.70 8.76
N LYS A 579 9.03 14.94 9.66
CA LYS A 579 9.06 15.24 11.10
C LYS A 579 9.69 16.62 11.35
N SER A 580 10.79 16.95 10.67
CA SER A 580 11.45 18.26 10.75
C SER A 580 10.55 19.42 10.30
N VAL A 581 9.72 19.22 9.26
CA VAL A 581 8.69 20.19 8.86
C VAL A 581 7.65 20.36 9.96
N SER A 582 7.17 19.26 10.55
CA SER A 582 6.13 19.29 11.58
C SER A 582 6.51 20.05 12.85
N ILE A 583 7.81 20.14 13.16
CA ILE A 583 8.36 20.90 14.30
C ILE A 583 8.97 22.26 13.90
N GLY A 584 8.98 22.59 12.60
CA GLY A 584 9.44 23.88 12.09
C GLY A 584 10.96 24.04 11.96
N THR A 585 11.74 22.96 12.03
CA THR A 585 13.21 23.02 11.85
C THR A 585 13.64 23.04 10.37
N LYS A 586 12.77 22.57 9.46
CA LYS A 586 12.92 22.69 8.00
C LYS A 586 11.62 23.23 7.39
N SER A 587 11.72 23.96 6.28
CA SER A 587 10.54 24.36 5.51
C SER A 587 10.09 23.26 4.54
N LYS A 588 8.80 23.25 4.19
CA LYS A 588 8.24 22.38 3.13
C LYS A 588 9.01 22.49 1.82
N SER A 589 9.35 23.71 1.39
CA SER A 589 10.04 23.94 0.11
C SER A 589 11.46 23.37 0.08
N GLN A 590 12.23 23.54 1.16
CA GLN A 590 13.58 23.00 1.29
C GLN A 590 13.59 21.47 1.21
N VAL A 591 12.62 20.84 1.86
CA VAL A 591 12.49 19.38 1.87
C VAL A 591 12.06 18.85 0.51
N LEU A 592 11.10 19.50 -0.15
CA LEU A 592 10.69 19.14 -1.50
C LEU A 592 11.86 19.22 -2.49
N GLU A 593 12.59 20.33 -2.49
CA GLU A 593 13.71 20.53 -3.41
C GLU A 593 14.79 19.45 -3.25
N SER A 594 15.29 19.26 -2.02
CA SER A 594 16.35 18.28 -1.73
C SER A 594 15.92 16.84 -2.02
N CYS A 595 14.73 16.44 -1.56
CA CYS A 595 14.21 15.09 -1.76
C CYS A 595 13.96 14.79 -3.26
N LEU A 596 13.31 15.71 -3.98
CA LEU A 596 12.98 15.49 -5.39
C LEU A 596 14.23 15.53 -6.27
N GLN A 597 15.24 16.35 -5.94
CA GLN A 597 16.52 16.35 -6.63
C GLN A 597 17.21 14.99 -6.49
N GLN A 598 17.30 14.46 -5.27
CA GLN A 598 17.92 13.15 -5.01
C GLN A 598 17.18 12.03 -5.75
N MET A 599 15.86 11.99 -5.66
CA MET A 599 15.07 10.94 -6.31
C MET A 599 15.03 11.07 -7.83
N LYS A 600 15.13 12.29 -8.37
CA LYS A 600 15.30 12.50 -9.81
C LYS A 600 16.62 11.92 -10.30
N ALA A 601 17.71 12.07 -9.54
CA ALA A 601 18.99 11.48 -9.90
C ALA A 601 18.90 9.94 -9.95
N CYS A 602 18.32 9.32 -8.92
CA CYS A 602 18.04 7.87 -8.92
C CYS A 602 17.16 7.44 -10.11
N PHE A 603 16.13 8.22 -10.42
CA PHE A 603 15.24 7.94 -11.54
C PHE A 603 15.95 7.97 -12.90
N LEU A 604 16.79 8.99 -13.13
CA LEU A 604 17.55 9.12 -14.37
C LEU A 604 18.56 7.98 -14.52
N ASP A 605 19.22 7.58 -13.44
CA ASP A 605 20.10 6.42 -13.45
C ASP A 605 19.33 5.13 -13.76
N ALA A 606 18.16 4.92 -13.13
CA ALA A 606 17.30 3.76 -13.41
C ALA A 606 16.90 3.66 -14.88
N ARG A 607 16.69 4.81 -15.53
CA ARG A 607 16.40 4.88 -16.98
C ARG A 607 17.60 4.44 -17.82
N VAL A 608 18.81 4.83 -17.45
CA VAL A 608 20.04 4.42 -18.14
C VAL A 608 20.23 2.90 -17.98
N ASN A 609 20.02 2.39 -16.78
CA ASN A 609 20.21 0.98 -16.43
C ASN A 609 18.96 0.10 -16.65
N LYS A 610 17.97 0.56 -17.42
CA LYS A 610 16.68 -0.13 -17.64
C LYS A 610 16.79 -1.57 -18.16
N ALA A 611 17.91 -1.92 -18.81
CA ALA A 611 18.18 -3.28 -19.25
C ALA A 611 18.16 -4.28 -18.08
N LYS A 612 18.61 -3.87 -16.89
CA LYS A 612 18.57 -4.70 -15.68
C LYS A 612 17.17 -5.11 -15.25
N LEU A 613 16.19 -4.20 -15.37
CA LEU A 613 14.78 -4.53 -15.14
C LEU A 613 14.26 -5.52 -16.18
N LEU A 614 14.64 -5.36 -17.45
CA LEU A 614 14.25 -6.30 -18.50
C LEU A 614 14.86 -7.68 -18.27
N ASP A 615 16.12 -7.76 -17.86
CA ASP A 615 16.82 -9.01 -17.60
C ASP A 615 16.20 -9.75 -16.39
N ALA A 616 16.00 -9.05 -15.27
CA ALA A 616 15.35 -9.61 -14.09
C ALA A 616 13.92 -10.09 -14.38
N MET A 617 13.14 -9.32 -15.13
CA MET A 617 11.81 -9.76 -15.58
C MET A 617 11.88 -10.98 -16.48
N GLY A 618 12.89 -11.08 -17.36
CA GLY A 618 13.13 -12.22 -18.23
C GLY A 618 13.47 -13.52 -17.50
N THR A 619 13.94 -13.45 -16.25
CA THR A 619 14.15 -14.63 -15.38
C THR A 619 12.84 -15.32 -15.03
N PHE A 620 11.75 -14.57 -14.88
CA PHE A 620 10.48 -15.09 -14.36
C PHE A 620 9.33 -15.09 -15.38
N PHE A 621 9.39 -14.24 -16.41
CA PHE A 621 8.30 -14.03 -17.36
C PHE A 621 8.77 -14.21 -18.80
N ALA A 622 7.90 -14.83 -19.62
CA ALA A 622 8.15 -14.95 -21.05
C ALA A 622 8.03 -13.58 -21.73
N ARG A 623 8.92 -13.33 -22.70
CA ARG A 623 8.82 -12.16 -23.58
C ARG A 623 7.51 -12.19 -24.34
N SER A 624 6.86 -11.05 -24.45
CA SER A 624 5.66 -10.88 -25.25
C SER A 624 6.03 -10.93 -26.74
N ASN A 625 5.33 -11.77 -27.52
CA ASN A 625 5.42 -11.79 -28.99
C ASN A 625 4.56 -10.70 -29.64
N ARG A 626 3.95 -9.81 -28.86
CA ARG A 626 3.34 -8.59 -29.42
C ARG A 626 4.49 -7.76 -29.96
N PRO A 627 4.38 -7.17 -31.17
CA PRO A 627 5.44 -6.31 -31.71
C PRO A 627 5.73 -5.24 -30.67
N VAL A 628 6.89 -5.38 -30.01
CA VAL A 628 7.44 -4.36 -29.16
C VAL A 628 7.68 -3.21 -30.12
N ASN A 629 6.89 -2.14 -29.97
CA ASN A 629 7.25 -0.85 -30.55
C ASN A 629 8.51 -0.41 -29.81
N GLU A 630 9.65 -1.02 -30.18
CA GLU A 630 10.95 -0.51 -29.84
C GLU A 630 10.95 0.93 -30.32
N THR A 631 11.08 1.83 -29.37
CA THR A 631 11.33 3.25 -29.54
C THR A 631 12.67 3.46 -30.23
N GLN A 632 12.77 3.05 -31.49
CA GLN A 632 13.40 3.85 -32.52
C GLN A 632 12.23 4.55 -33.18
N ASN A 633 12.08 5.87 -32.97
CA ASN A 633 11.12 6.67 -33.72
C ASN A 633 11.22 6.29 -35.21
N PRO A 634 10.28 5.53 -35.81
CA PRO A 634 10.18 5.53 -37.25
C PRO A 634 9.70 6.94 -37.56
N ILE A 635 10.26 7.57 -38.58
CA ILE A 635 9.85 8.90 -39.03
C ILE A 635 8.34 8.82 -39.37
N GLU A 636 7.42 9.05 -38.43
CA GLU A 636 5.98 9.00 -38.75
C GLU A 636 5.56 10.18 -39.64
N VAL A 637 6.41 11.21 -39.67
CA VAL A 637 6.22 12.45 -40.41
C VAL A 637 6.40 12.19 -41.91
N VAL A 638 5.32 12.38 -42.66
CA VAL A 638 5.31 12.23 -44.11
C VAL A 638 5.62 13.56 -44.81
N ARG A 639 5.02 14.66 -44.34
CA ARG A 639 5.21 16.02 -44.90
C ARG A 639 4.62 17.10 -43.98
N PRO A 640 4.97 18.38 -44.15
CA PRO A 640 4.24 19.48 -43.55
C PRO A 640 2.75 19.51 -43.98
N CYS A 641 1.87 19.93 -43.08
CA CYS A 641 0.44 20.06 -43.37
C CYS A 641 0.18 21.33 -44.20
N ALA A 642 -0.23 21.17 -45.46
CA ALA A 642 -0.54 22.29 -46.35
C ALA A 642 -1.77 23.11 -45.91
N ALA A 643 -2.67 22.54 -45.11
CA ALA A 643 -3.91 23.21 -44.70
C ALA A 643 -3.70 24.19 -43.53
N CYS A 644 -2.98 23.79 -42.49
CA CYS A 644 -2.73 24.66 -41.32
C CYS A 644 -1.35 25.29 -41.31
N ARG A 645 -0.35 24.71 -42.03
CA ARG A 645 1.06 25.15 -42.06
C ARG A 645 1.80 25.19 -40.72
N GLU A 646 1.11 24.95 -39.61
CA GLU A 646 1.63 24.95 -38.24
C GLU A 646 2.00 23.55 -37.74
N SER A 647 1.73 22.49 -38.50
CA SER A 647 1.87 21.10 -38.03
C SER A 647 2.25 20.12 -39.12
N GLU A 648 2.62 18.91 -38.72
CA GLU A 648 3.05 17.82 -39.59
C GLU A 648 1.89 16.86 -39.93
N MET A 649 1.98 16.22 -41.11
CA MET A 649 1.12 15.11 -41.52
C MET A 649 1.83 13.80 -41.21
N VAL A 650 1.17 12.91 -40.46
CA VAL A 650 1.75 11.64 -40.00
C VAL A 650 0.97 10.44 -40.51
N LEU A 651 1.67 9.34 -40.81
CA LEU A 651 1.07 8.06 -41.17
C LEU A 651 0.42 7.42 -39.93
N LYS A 652 -0.84 6.98 -40.05
CA LYS A 652 -1.63 6.37 -38.98
C LYS A 652 -2.36 5.14 -39.51
N GLN A 653 -2.45 4.10 -38.69
CA GLN A 653 -3.34 2.97 -38.91
C GLN A 653 -4.61 3.13 -38.07
N LYS A 654 -5.78 2.91 -38.68
CA LYS A 654 -7.08 2.94 -38.02
C LYS A 654 -7.38 1.61 -37.31
N GLN A 655 -8.37 1.62 -36.42
CA GLN A 655 -8.89 0.42 -35.75
C GLN A 655 -9.43 -0.65 -36.72
N ASN A 656 -9.89 -0.27 -37.91
CA ASN A 656 -10.33 -1.20 -38.96
C ASN A 656 -9.17 -1.75 -39.82
N GLY A 657 -7.91 -1.42 -39.49
CA GLY A 657 -6.71 -1.86 -40.20
C GLY A 657 -6.30 -0.99 -41.40
N GLU A 658 -7.12 -0.02 -41.82
CA GLU A 658 -6.80 0.87 -42.95
C GLU A 658 -5.76 1.94 -42.56
N PHE A 659 -4.99 2.39 -43.55
CA PHE A 659 -3.97 3.44 -43.36
C PHE A 659 -4.46 4.81 -43.82
N MET A 660 -3.99 5.86 -43.16
CA MET A 660 -4.21 7.25 -43.56
C MET A 660 -3.00 8.11 -43.21
N VAL A 661 -2.85 9.25 -43.88
CA VAL A 661 -1.88 10.28 -43.49
C VAL A 661 -2.66 11.50 -43.04
N GLY A 662 -2.61 11.83 -41.75
CA GLY A 662 -3.46 12.88 -41.13
C GLY A 662 -2.66 13.95 -40.40
N CYS A 663 -3.22 15.16 -40.29
CA CYS A 663 -2.61 16.24 -39.53
C CYS A 663 -2.48 15.89 -38.05
N ARG A 664 -1.32 16.17 -37.44
CA ARG A 664 -1.07 15.96 -36.01
C ARG A 664 -1.98 16.82 -35.11
N SER A 665 -2.41 17.98 -35.60
CA SER A 665 -3.32 18.91 -34.91
C SER A 665 -4.81 18.61 -35.12
N TYR A 666 -5.20 17.37 -35.39
CA TYR A 666 -6.61 16.97 -35.32
C TYR A 666 -7.07 16.95 -33.83
N PRO A 667 -8.25 17.49 -33.47
CA PRO A 667 -9.36 17.88 -34.35
C PRO A 667 -9.32 19.32 -34.89
N GLN A 668 -8.37 20.16 -34.47
CA GLN A 668 -8.25 21.57 -34.86
C GLN A 668 -7.98 21.73 -36.37
N CYS A 669 -7.25 20.78 -36.98
CA CYS A 669 -7.04 20.68 -38.42
C CYS A 669 -7.44 19.28 -38.90
N ARG A 670 -8.46 19.21 -39.76
CA ARG A 670 -9.03 17.95 -40.28
C ARG A 670 -8.40 17.47 -41.59
N ASN A 671 -7.24 18.00 -41.97
CA ASN A 671 -6.58 17.62 -43.21
C ASN A 671 -6.11 16.16 -43.15
N VAL A 672 -6.48 15.38 -44.18
CA VAL A 672 -6.21 13.94 -44.26
C VAL A 672 -6.05 13.49 -45.70
N VAL A 673 -5.12 12.57 -45.93
CA VAL A 673 -4.97 11.80 -47.17
C VAL A 673 -5.31 10.35 -46.86
N TRP A 674 -6.39 9.86 -47.46
CA TRP A 674 -6.80 8.47 -47.32
C TRP A 674 -5.95 7.59 -48.25
N LEU A 675 -5.36 6.53 -47.70
CA LEU A 675 -4.58 5.58 -48.48
C LEU A 675 -5.48 4.42 -48.96
N PRO A 676 -5.08 3.69 -50.03
CA PRO A 676 -5.83 2.56 -50.55
C PRO A 676 -6.16 1.49 -49.50
N GLY A 677 -7.38 0.95 -49.53
CA GLY A 677 -7.79 -0.16 -48.66
C GLY A 677 -7.12 -1.49 -48.99
N SER A 678 -6.46 -1.60 -50.14
CA SER A 678 -5.66 -2.76 -50.56
C SER A 678 -4.33 -2.91 -49.81
N LEU A 679 -3.94 -1.95 -48.99
CA LEU A 679 -2.70 -2.00 -48.20
C LEU A 679 -2.78 -3.03 -47.08
N SER A 680 -1.79 -3.91 -47.00
CA SER A 680 -1.54 -4.76 -45.83
C SER A 680 -0.56 -4.10 -44.85
N GLU A 681 0.44 -3.37 -45.35
CA GLU A 681 1.44 -2.67 -44.53
C GLU A 681 1.80 -1.33 -45.19
N ALA A 682 2.14 -0.34 -44.38
CA ALA A 682 2.71 0.93 -44.84
C ALA A 682 3.70 1.46 -43.79
N SER A 683 4.90 1.86 -44.24
CA SER A 683 5.91 2.45 -43.36
C SER A 683 6.60 3.62 -44.03
N VAL A 684 6.81 4.72 -43.30
CA VAL A 684 7.52 5.88 -43.83
C VAL A 684 9.02 5.59 -43.85
N THR A 685 9.69 5.99 -44.92
CA THR A 685 11.13 5.80 -45.13
C THR A 685 11.88 7.12 -44.94
N ASN A 686 13.21 7.06 -44.83
CA ASN A 686 14.07 8.25 -44.82
C ASN A 686 14.30 8.86 -46.22
N GLN A 687 13.76 8.26 -47.29
CA GLN A 687 13.92 8.77 -48.65
C GLN A 687 12.97 9.94 -48.91
N VAL A 688 13.50 11.09 -49.32
CA VAL A 688 12.70 12.26 -49.67
C VAL A 688 12.36 12.22 -51.17
N CYS A 689 11.12 12.53 -51.52
CA CYS A 689 10.72 12.70 -52.91
C CYS A 689 11.40 13.95 -53.51
N PRO A 690 12.16 13.84 -54.62
CA PRO A 690 12.85 14.98 -55.21
C PRO A 690 11.92 15.93 -55.99
N ILE A 691 10.66 15.54 -56.23
CA ILE A 691 9.71 16.28 -57.07
C ILE A 691 8.72 17.10 -56.25
N CYS A 692 8.24 16.55 -55.13
CA CYS A 692 7.12 17.15 -54.39
C CYS A 692 7.55 18.33 -53.53
N THR A 693 6.92 19.48 -53.74
CA THR A 693 7.07 20.69 -52.93
C THR A 693 5.71 21.19 -52.39
N PRO A 694 5.65 21.88 -51.24
CA PRO A 694 6.76 22.14 -50.32
C PRO A 694 7.25 20.84 -49.64
N GLY A 695 8.57 20.66 -49.63
CA GLY A 695 9.23 19.51 -49.01
C GLY A 695 9.75 19.83 -47.60
N PRO A 696 10.28 18.82 -46.88
CA PRO A 696 10.47 17.44 -47.32
C PRO A 696 9.15 16.65 -47.39
N VAL A 697 8.98 15.84 -48.44
CA VAL A 697 7.95 14.80 -48.51
C VAL A 697 8.64 13.44 -48.49
N TYR A 698 8.53 12.73 -47.37
CA TYR A 698 9.12 11.40 -47.22
C TYR A 698 8.31 10.35 -47.98
N LYS A 699 9.01 9.44 -48.65
CA LYS A 699 8.41 8.29 -49.34
C LYS A 699 7.94 7.26 -48.32
N ILE A 700 6.86 6.58 -48.65
CA ILE A 700 6.26 5.49 -47.87
C ILE A 700 6.49 4.20 -48.64
N GLN A 701 7.02 3.19 -47.96
CA GLN A 701 7.03 1.82 -48.45
C GLN A 701 5.62 1.25 -48.25
N PHE A 702 4.92 1.05 -49.35
CA PHE A 702 3.60 0.44 -49.41
C PHE A 702 3.73 -1.05 -49.71
N LYS A 703 2.94 -1.86 -49.02
CA LYS A 703 2.77 -3.29 -49.32
C LYS A 703 1.30 -3.59 -49.53
N PHE A 704 0.95 -4.01 -50.73
CA PHE A 704 -0.41 -4.27 -51.16
C PHE A 704 -0.76 -5.76 -51.06
N ARG A 705 -2.00 -6.07 -50.70
CA ARG A 705 -2.52 -7.43 -50.82
C ARG A 705 -2.60 -7.77 -52.30
N ARG A 706 -1.86 -8.80 -52.74
CA ARG A 706 -1.80 -9.23 -54.16
C ARG A 706 -3.18 -9.49 -54.79
N ARG A 707 -4.18 -9.87 -53.99
CA ARG A 707 -5.57 -10.10 -54.45
C ARG A 707 -6.35 -8.81 -54.75
N ASP A 708 -5.88 -7.68 -54.24
CA ASP A 708 -6.60 -6.40 -54.24
C ASP A 708 -5.95 -5.35 -55.18
N ILE A 709 -4.93 -5.75 -55.96
CA ILE A 709 -4.28 -4.91 -56.99
C ILE A 709 -4.22 -5.65 -58.33
N PRO A 710 -4.29 -4.94 -59.48
CA PRO A 710 -4.19 -5.59 -60.78
C PRO A 710 -2.83 -6.30 -60.98
N PRO A 711 -2.77 -7.38 -61.79
CA PRO A 711 -1.58 -8.23 -61.92
C PRO A 711 -0.34 -7.52 -62.50
N ASN A 712 -0.52 -6.38 -63.14
CA ASN A 712 0.57 -5.53 -63.67
C ASN A 712 1.19 -4.58 -62.63
N PHE A 713 0.72 -4.58 -61.37
CA PHE A 713 1.32 -3.80 -60.28
C PHE A 713 2.11 -4.69 -59.32
N ASP A 714 3.18 -4.12 -58.76
CA ASP A 714 3.98 -4.79 -57.74
C ASP A 714 3.33 -4.71 -56.35
N VAL A 715 3.52 -5.79 -55.59
CA VAL A 715 3.06 -5.91 -54.20
C VAL A 715 3.77 -4.91 -53.30
N ASP A 716 5.04 -4.64 -53.58
CA ASP A 716 5.87 -3.69 -52.84
C ASP A 716 6.11 -2.46 -53.72
N HIS A 717 5.68 -1.28 -53.25
CA HIS A 717 5.83 -0.02 -53.97
C HIS A 717 6.39 1.06 -53.05
N LEU A 718 7.49 1.70 -53.45
CA LEU A 718 8.05 2.82 -52.73
C LEU A 718 7.58 4.14 -53.34
N GLY A 719 6.57 4.75 -52.73
CA GLY A 719 5.87 5.89 -53.32
C GLY A 719 5.77 7.12 -52.43
N CYS A 720 5.26 8.22 -52.96
CA CYS A 720 5.00 9.42 -52.15
C CYS A 720 3.58 9.95 -52.32
N ILE A 721 3.03 10.54 -51.26
CA ILE A 721 1.69 11.13 -51.26
C ILE A 721 1.66 12.59 -51.74
N GLY A 722 2.79 13.12 -52.20
CA GLY A 722 2.90 14.51 -52.62
C GLY A 722 2.34 14.80 -54.02
N GLY A 723 1.77 13.80 -54.69
CA GLY A 723 1.04 13.95 -55.95
C GLY A 723 1.89 13.79 -57.23
N CYS A 724 3.14 13.34 -57.14
CA CYS A 724 3.96 13.02 -58.32
C CYS A 724 4.04 11.52 -58.65
N ASP A 725 3.43 10.67 -57.83
CA ASP A 725 3.48 9.22 -57.98
C ASP A 725 2.23 8.72 -58.72
N ASP A 726 2.39 8.44 -60.01
CA ASP A 726 1.26 8.08 -60.87
C ASP A 726 0.74 6.66 -60.59
N ILE A 727 1.61 5.74 -60.13
CA ILE A 727 1.21 4.40 -59.68
C ILE A 727 0.32 4.50 -58.45
N LEU A 728 0.72 5.31 -57.46
CA LEU A 728 -0.08 5.50 -56.26
C LEU A 728 -1.41 6.21 -56.59
N LYS A 729 -1.43 7.20 -57.49
CA LYS A 729 -2.67 7.83 -57.95
C LYS A 729 -3.60 6.80 -58.59
N GLU A 730 -3.10 6.00 -59.52
CA GLU A 730 -3.88 5.00 -60.25
C GLU A 730 -4.43 3.94 -59.29
N LEU A 731 -3.62 3.42 -58.37
CA LEU A 731 -4.07 2.47 -57.35
C LEU A 731 -5.08 3.08 -56.36
N THR A 732 -4.95 4.36 -56.03
CA THR A 732 -5.91 5.06 -55.17
C THR A 732 -7.23 5.31 -55.89
N GLU A 733 -7.19 5.61 -57.19
CA GLU A 733 -8.38 5.76 -58.03
C GLU A 733 -9.08 4.43 -58.32
N ILE A 734 -8.33 3.36 -58.61
CA ILE A 734 -8.86 2.00 -58.73
C ILE A 734 -9.55 1.57 -57.42
N SER A 735 -8.96 1.92 -56.27
CA SER A 735 -9.57 1.67 -54.95
C SER A 735 -10.83 2.51 -54.69
N ARG A 736 -10.98 3.67 -55.34
CA ARG A 736 -12.22 4.48 -55.31
C ARG A 736 -13.34 3.87 -56.15
N PHE A 737 -13.01 3.12 -57.21
CA PHE A 737 -13.96 2.29 -57.97
C PHE A 737 -14.33 0.98 -57.25
N GLY A 738 -13.64 0.65 -56.16
CA GLY A 738 -14.06 -0.37 -55.18
C GLY A 738 -15.08 0.14 -54.14
N SER A 739 -15.79 1.24 -54.40
CA SER A 739 -16.89 1.69 -53.53
C SER A 739 -18.24 1.15 -53.96
N ARG A 740 -18.92 0.55 -52.97
CA ARG A 740 -20.39 0.50 -52.81
C ARG A 740 -21.16 -0.42 -53.76
N SER A 741 -20.97 -1.73 -53.55
CA SER A 741 -22.11 -2.64 -53.55
C SER A 741 -22.40 -3.01 -52.11
N GLN A 742 -23.53 -2.53 -51.59
CA GLN A 742 -24.09 -2.96 -50.31
C GLN A 742 -24.39 -4.46 -50.38
N ALA A 743 -23.43 -5.29 -50.02
CA ALA A 743 -23.71 -6.64 -49.55
C ALA A 743 -23.93 -6.52 -48.04
N ALA A 744 -25.19 -6.65 -47.62
CA ALA A 744 -25.58 -6.65 -46.22
C ALA A 744 -24.70 -7.63 -45.43
N THR A 745 -24.04 -7.12 -44.39
CA THR A 745 -23.41 -8.00 -43.39
C THR A 745 -24.54 -8.75 -42.68
N PRO A 746 -24.52 -10.09 -42.60
CA PRO A 746 -25.58 -10.83 -41.92
C PRO A 746 -25.69 -10.36 -40.47
N GLY A 747 -26.86 -9.86 -40.07
CA GLY A 747 -27.15 -9.39 -38.71
C GLY A 747 -27.32 -7.88 -38.52
N GLN A 748 -27.25 -7.07 -39.58
CA GLN A 748 -27.59 -5.64 -39.50
C GLN A 748 -29.08 -5.41 -39.81
N VAL A 749 -29.81 -4.80 -38.86
CA VAL A 749 -31.25 -4.49 -39.01
C VAL A 749 -31.40 -3.06 -39.49
N LEU A 750 -32.10 -2.87 -40.60
CA LEU A 750 -32.42 -1.55 -41.15
C LEU A 750 -33.80 -1.10 -40.67
N CYS A 751 -33.93 0.20 -40.42
CA CYS A 751 -35.20 0.84 -40.11
C CYS A 751 -36.11 0.77 -41.35
N THR A 752 -37.28 0.14 -41.26
CA THR A 752 -38.19 0.05 -42.40
C THR A 752 -38.84 1.38 -42.77
N SER A 753 -38.75 2.39 -41.88
CA SER A 753 -39.36 3.69 -42.09
C SER A 753 -38.42 4.71 -42.76
N CYS A 754 -37.12 4.70 -42.46
CA CYS A 754 -36.17 5.66 -43.02
C CYS A 754 -34.95 5.03 -43.72
N GLY A 755 -34.79 3.70 -43.66
CA GLY A 755 -33.69 2.99 -44.32
C GLY A 755 -32.35 3.05 -43.60
N GLU A 756 -32.25 3.75 -42.47
CA GLU A 756 -31.02 3.86 -41.66
C GLU A 756 -30.75 2.61 -40.81
N LEU A 757 -29.50 2.39 -40.44
CA LEU A 757 -29.09 1.28 -39.57
C LEU A 757 -29.66 1.44 -38.15
N CYS A 758 -30.28 0.38 -37.65
CA CYS A 758 -30.77 0.34 -36.27
C CYS A 758 -29.67 -0.14 -35.33
N ILE A 759 -29.62 0.47 -34.15
CA ILE A 759 -28.72 0.06 -33.07
C ILE A 759 -29.39 -1.01 -32.21
N SER A 760 -28.64 -2.03 -31.82
CA SER A 760 -29.09 -3.04 -30.85
C SER A 760 -28.96 -2.50 -29.43
N ARG A 761 -30.00 -2.68 -28.61
CA ARG A 761 -30.03 -2.33 -27.20
C ARG A 761 -30.64 -3.46 -26.38
N ILE A 762 -30.32 -3.49 -25.09
CA ILE A 762 -30.87 -4.46 -24.13
C ILE A 762 -31.92 -3.74 -23.28
N ALA A 763 -33.12 -4.31 -23.20
CA ALA A 763 -34.20 -3.78 -22.37
C ALA A 763 -33.89 -3.96 -20.88
N ASN A 764 -34.21 -2.94 -20.08
CA ASN A 764 -34.04 -2.94 -18.62
C ASN A 764 -35.37 -2.72 -17.87
N THR A 765 -36.50 -2.89 -18.56
CA THR A 765 -37.83 -2.87 -17.94
C THR A 765 -38.10 -4.20 -17.25
N GLU A 766 -38.87 -4.17 -16.16
CA GLU A 766 -39.06 -5.31 -15.25
C GLU A 766 -39.56 -6.58 -15.95
N ALA A 767 -40.39 -6.44 -17.00
CA ALA A 767 -40.94 -7.57 -17.76
C ALA A 767 -40.03 -8.09 -18.90
N ASN A 768 -39.00 -7.34 -19.33
CA ASN A 768 -38.19 -7.67 -20.51
C ASN A 768 -36.67 -7.54 -20.27
N ARG A 769 -36.25 -7.52 -19.00
CA ARG A 769 -34.85 -7.31 -18.62
C ARG A 769 -33.94 -8.34 -19.27
N GLY A 770 -32.96 -7.88 -20.04
CA GLY A 770 -32.00 -8.74 -20.75
C GLY A 770 -32.36 -9.07 -22.20
N ARG A 771 -33.57 -8.77 -22.67
CA ARG A 771 -33.97 -8.99 -24.08
C ARG A 771 -33.36 -7.91 -24.98
N LYS A 772 -32.87 -8.31 -26.17
CA LYS A 772 -32.31 -7.39 -27.17
C LYS A 772 -33.36 -6.92 -28.17
N PHE A 773 -33.31 -5.65 -28.52
CA PHE A 773 -34.13 -5.04 -29.57
C PHE A 773 -33.32 -4.05 -30.38
N TYR A 774 -33.74 -3.82 -31.61
CA TYR A 774 -33.17 -2.83 -32.52
C TYR A 774 -34.04 -1.58 -32.52
N LYS A 775 -33.44 -0.39 -32.49
CA LYS A 775 -34.14 0.90 -32.58
C LYS A 775 -33.44 1.82 -33.58
N CYS A 776 -34.21 2.60 -34.33
CA CYS A 776 -33.68 3.67 -35.16
C CYS A 776 -33.07 4.80 -34.30
N GLU A 777 -31.95 5.38 -34.75
CA GLU A 777 -31.29 6.48 -34.05
C GLU A 777 -31.92 7.86 -34.32
N ASP A 778 -32.74 7.99 -35.37
CA ASP A 778 -33.46 9.25 -35.64
C ASP A 778 -34.50 9.51 -34.53
N PRO A 779 -34.38 10.61 -33.75
CA PRO A 779 -35.30 10.94 -32.66
C PRO A 779 -36.76 11.11 -33.11
N GLY A 780 -37.00 11.41 -34.39
CA GLY A 780 -38.35 11.51 -34.97
C GLY A 780 -38.92 10.17 -35.45
N CYS A 781 -38.11 9.11 -35.48
CA CYS A 781 -38.50 7.79 -35.98
C CYS A 781 -38.79 6.81 -34.84
N GLY A 782 -40.04 6.38 -34.72
CA GLY A 782 -40.51 5.46 -33.67
C GLY A 782 -40.18 3.97 -33.90
N PHE A 783 -39.37 3.63 -34.91
CA PHE A 783 -39.12 2.25 -35.29
C PHE A 783 -38.32 1.49 -34.22
N PHE A 784 -38.86 0.38 -33.74
CA PHE A 784 -38.14 -0.63 -32.98
C PHE A 784 -38.65 -2.04 -33.30
N LYS A 785 -37.80 -3.06 -33.12
CA LYS A 785 -38.17 -4.48 -33.31
C LYS A 785 -37.32 -5.38 -32.43
N TRP A 786 -37.89 -6.45 -31.86
CA TRP A 786 -37.12 -7.37 -31.02
C TRP A 786 -36.25 -8.32 -31.85
N GLU A 787 -35.10 -8.72 -31.30
CA GLU A 787 -34.16 -9.61 -31.99
C GLU A 787 -34.77 -11.00 -32.26
N ASP A 788 -35.56 -11.53 -31.32
CA ASP A 788 -36.25 -12.82 -31.42
C ASP A 788 -37.42 -12.84 -32.44
N GLU A 789 -37.83 -11.67 -32.94
CA GLU A 789 -38.84 -11.55 -34.01
C GLU A 789 -38.23 -11.52 -35.42
N LEU A 790 -36.90 -11.59 -35.54
CA LEU A 790 -36.18 -11.59 -36.83
C LEU A 790 -35.98 -13.00 -37.41
N ASP A 791 -36.10 -14.06 -36.60
CA ASP A 791 -35.74 -15.44 -36.97
C ASP A 791 -36.90 -16.32 -37.51
N ASN A 792 -38.10 -15.78 -37.73
CA ASN A 792 -39.28 -16.54 -38.16
C ASN A 792 -39.58 -16.49 -39.67
N ALA A 793 -38.60 -16.83 -40.50
CA ALA A 793 -38.76 -17.27 -41.90
C ALA A 793 -37.62 -18.28 -42.16
N THR A 794 -37.77 -19.61 -42.25
CA THR A 794 -38.65 -20.48 -43.07
C THR A 794 -38.53 -21.96 -42.55
N PRO A 795 -39.20 -22.99 -43.13
CA PRO A 795 -40.01 -23.96 -42.36
C PRO A 795 -39.35 -25.28 -41.90
N ARG A 796 -40.06 -25.91 -40.95
CA ARG A 796 -39.84 -27.21 -40.28
C ARG A 796 -39.67 -28.41 -41.24
N GLY A 797 -38.58 -29.16 -41.04
CA GLY A 797 -38.41 -30.57 -41.45
C GLY A 797 -38.31 -31.49 -40.23
N ARG A 798 -38.97 -32.65 -40.29
CA ARG A 798 -39.40 -33.52 -39.18
C ARG A 798 -38.42 -34.67 -38.90
N ARG A 799 -38.35 -35.11 -37.63
CA ARG A 799 -37.93 -36.46 -37.10
C ARG A 799 -36.43 -36.78 -37.20
N GLY A 800 -35.79 -37.50 -36.28
CA GLY A 800 -36.22 -38.26 -35.11
C GLY A 800 -35.00 -38.87 -34.40
N ARG A 801 -35.28 -39.46 -33.23
CA ARG A 801 -34.39 -40.17 -32.28
C ARG A 801 -33.25 -41.02 -32.90
N GLY A 802 -32.13 -41.10 -32.19
CA GLY A 802 -31.19 -42.22 -32.27
C GLY A 802 -30.02 -42.09 -31.29
N SER A 803 -29.97 -42.97 -30.29
CA SER A 803 -28.92 -43.14 -29.28
C SER A 803 -27.90 -44.19 -29.73
N SER A 804 -26.60 -44.00 -29.48
CA SER A 804 -25.59 -45.02 -29.09
C SER A 804 -24.19 -44.39 -29.10
N ARG A 805 -23.46 -44.39 -27.97
CA ARG A 805 -22.37 -45.32 -27.61
C ARG A 805 -21.28 -45.47 -28.67
N GLN A 806 -20.05 -45.01 -28.38
CA GLN A 806 -18.85 -45.85 -28.14
C GLN A 806 -17.57 -45.00 -28.05
N ALA A 807 -16.76 -45.29 -27.03
CA ALA A 807 -15.31 -45.11 -27.02
C ALA A 807 -14.66 -46.27 -27.80
N PRO A 808 -13.35 -46.26 -28.15
CA PRO A 808 -12.28 -46.53 -27.16
C PRO A 808 -10.96 -45.74 -27.43
N ALA A 809 -10.12 -45.50 -26.41
CA ALA A 809 -8.80 -46.13 -26.11
C ALA A 809 -7.69 -45.83 -27.14
N SER A 810 -6.38 -45.75 -26.87
CA SER A 810 -5.51 -45.76 -25.68
C SER A 810 -4.05 -45.75 -26.20
N ALA A 811 -3.10 -45.34 -25.34
CA ALA A 811 -1.65 -45.64 -25.35
C ALA A 811 -0.78 -45.00 -26.47
N GLY A 812 0.50 -44.67 -26.28
CA GLY A 812 1.45 -44.85 -25.16
C GLY A 812 2.72 -44.00 -25.41
N ARG A 813 3.38 -43.56 -24.33
CA ARG A 813 4.70 -44.01 -23.81
C ARG A 813 5.98 -43.44 -24.47
N ARG A 814 6.79 -42.81 -23.56
CA ARG A 814 8.27 -42.83 -23.39
C ARG A 814 9.13 -42.19 -24.50
N GLY A 815 10.25 -41.51 -24.22
CA GLY A 815 10.99 -41.25 -22.98
C GLY A 815 12.41 -40.74 -23.29
N GLY A 816 13.08 -40.22 -22.25
CA GLY A 816 14.56 -40.11 -22.13
C GLY A 816 15.23 -38.91 -22.79
N ALA A 817 16.38 -38.37 -22.38
CA ALA A 817 17.16 -38.27 -21.13
C ALA A 817 18.53 -37.64 -21.53
N GLN A 818 19.19 -36.96 -20.58
CA GLN A 818 20.63 -36.62 -20.52
C GLN A 818 21.17 -35.54 -21.50
N ALA A 819 22.23 -34.77 -21.22
CA ALA A 819 22.97 -34.39 -20.01
C ALA A 819 24.11 -33.38 -20.41
N ARG A 820 24.56 -32.58 -19.43
CA ARG A 820 25.91 -32.02 -19.20
C ARG A 820 26.51 -30.93 -20.11
N GLY A 821 27.04 -29.89 -19.46
CA GLY A 821 28.13 -29.04 -19.98
C GLY A 821 28.51 -27.88 -19.05
N ARG A 822 29.66 -27.97 -18.39
CA ARG A 822 30.23 -27.05 -17.37
C ARG A 822 31.34 -26.18 -18.01
N ARG A 823 31.56 -24.95 -17.50
CA ARG A 823 32.77 -24.06 -17.50
C ARG A 823 32.30 -22.60 -17.63
N GLY A 824 32.80 -21.56 -16.96
CA GLY A 824 33.99 -21.36 -16.13
C GLY A 824 34.60 -19.97 -16.46
N ARG A 825 34.51 -19.02 -15.52
CA ARG A 825 35.28 -17.76 -15.28
C ARG A 825 35.89 -16.95 -16.45
N GLY A 826 35.68 -15.63 -16.39
CA GLY A 826 36.60 -14.63 -16.96
C GLY A 826 36.25 -13.20 -16.50
N ARG A 827 37.04 -12.65 -15.57
CA ARG A 827 37.10 -11.22 -15.21
C ARG A 827 37.88 -10.52 -16.31
N ASN A 828 37.32 -9.48 -16.93
CA ASN A 828 38.09 -8.53 -17.74
C ASN A 828 37.87 -7.12 -17.19
N THR A 829 38.96 -6.55 -16.71
CA THR A 829 39.14 -5.12 -16.44
C THR A 829 39.51 -4.46 -17.76
N ASP A 830 38.66 -3.55 -18.25
CA ASP A 830 39.07 -2.55 -19.24
C ASP A 830 38.40 -1.22 -18.93
N GLY A 831 39.24 -0.18 -18.94
CA GLY A 831 38.89 1.18 -18.55
C GLY A 831 37.98 1.85 -19.55
N GLY A 832 36.78 2.23 -19.09
CA GLY A 832 35.98 3.29 -19.68
C GLY A 832 35.99 4.48 -18.72
N MET A 833 36.48 5.63 -19.17
CA MET A 833 36.20 6.92 -18.54
C MET A 833 34.67 7.11 -18.47
N PHE A 834 34.10 7.11 -17.26
CA PHE A 834 32.70 7.49 -17.05
C PHE A 834 32.63 8.88 -16.43
N VAL A 835 31.99 9.79 -17.17
CA VAL A 835 31.68 11.16 -16.77
C VAL A 835 30.45 11.11 -15.85
N SER A 836 30.61 11.57 -14.60
CA SER A 836 29.54 11.63 -13.60
C SER A 836 28.61 12.81 -13.84
N ALA A 837 27.30 12.55 -13.86
CA ALA A 837 26.24 13.57 -13.91
C ALA A 837 25.89 14.09 -12.50
N THR A 838 26.77 14.86 -11.87
CA THR A 838 26.41 15.75 -10.75
C THR A 838 27.30 16.99 -10.79
N GLY A 839 26.74 18.13 -11.17
CA GLY A 839 27.39 19.44 -11.02
C GLY A 839 26.89 20.12 -9.75
N ASP A 840 27.49 19.81 -8.59
CA ASP A 840 27.96 20.70 -7.49
C ASP A 840 28.46 19.82 -6.29
N PRO A 841 29.22 20.31 -5.28
CA PRO A 841 30.55 19.76 -4.94
C PRO A 841 30.61 18.92 -3.65
N SER A 842 29.48 18.53 -3.04
CA SER A 842 29.48 17.68 -1.84
C SER A 842 29.31 16.19 -2.21
N ARG A 843 30.43 15.54 -2.52
CA ARG A 843 30.54 14.16 -3.05
C ARG A 843 30.25 13.02 -2.05
N CYS A 844 29.43 13.22 -1.02
CA CYS A 844 29.43 12.36 0.16
C CYS A 844 28.72 10.99 0.00
N CYS A 845 29.39 9.93 0.41
CA CYS A 845 28.89 8.58 0.65
C CYS A 845 27.68 8.64 1.59
N PHE A 846 26.55 8.06 1.20
CA PHE A 846 25.32 8.13 2.01
C PHE A 846 25.33 7.20 3.24
N THR A 847 26.30 6.28 3.36
CA THR A 847 26.47 5.44 4.55
C THR A 847 27.31 6.12 5.64
N CYS A 848 28.31 6.93 5.28
CA CYS A 848 29.26 7.51 6.25
C CYS A 848 29.53 9.01 6.08
N GLY A 849 28.90 9.67 5.11
CA GLY A 849 29.12 11.08 4.79
C GLY A 849 30.45 11.39 4.09
N ASP A 850 31.24 10.37 3.71
CA ASP A 850 32.59 10.56 3.16
C ASP A 850 32.59 10.88 1.66
N PRO A 851 33.17 12.00 1.21
CA PRO A 851 33.18 12.43 -0.19
C PRO A 851 33.99 11.57 -1.17
N SER A 852 34.72 10.56 -0.69
CA SER A 852 35.69 9.79 -1.49
C SER A 852 35.11 8.56 -2.20
N HIS A 853 33.91 8.11 -1.84
CA HIS A 853 33.33 6.87 -2.37
C HIS A 853 31.80 6.88 -2.36
N PHE A 854 31.17 6.03 -3.17
CA PHE A 854 29.72 5.75 -3.08
C PHE A 854 29.45 4.69 -2.02
N ALA A 855 28.22 4.61 -1.48
CA ALA A 855 27.92 3.69 -0.39
C ALA A 855 28.19 2.21 -0.71
N ASN A 856 28.05 1.82 -1.97
CA ASN A 856 28.38 0.46 -2.42
C ASN A 856 29.87 0.11 -2.26
N ALA A 857 30.74 1.12 -2.11
CA ALA A 857 32.17 1.01 -1.79
C ALA A 857 32.51 1.50 -0.38
N CYS A 858 31.51 1.67 0.50
CA CYS A 858 31.74 2.19 1.85
C CYS A 858 32.42 1.16 2.76
N PRO A 859 33.58 1.48 3.38
CA PRO A 859 34.23 0.59 4.33
C PRO A 859 33.45 0.43 5.64
N ASN A 860 32.48 1.33 5.92
CA ASN A 860 31.56 1.22 7.06
C ASN A 860 30.27 0.44 6.71
N ARG A 861 30.20 -0.17 5.53
CA ARG A 861 29.13 -1.10 5.14
C ARG A 861 29.34 -2.41 5.92
N ARG A 862 28.72 -2.52 7.10
CA ARG A 862 28.55 -3.78 7.84
C ARG A 862 27.14 -4.29 7.70
#